data_AF-A0A1H2GE34-F1
#
_entry.id   AF-A0A1H2GE34-F1
#
_cell.length_a   1.000
_cell.length_b   1.000
_cell.length_c   1.000
_cell.angle_alpha   90.00
_cell.angle_beta   90.00
_cell.angle_gamma   90.00
#
_symmetry.space_group_name_H-M   'P 1'
#
loop_
_entity.id
_entity.type
_entity.pdbx_description
1 polymer ?
#
loop_
_entity_poly.entity_id
_entity_poly.type
_entity_poly.pdbx_seq_one_letter_code
_entity_poly.pdbx_strand_id
1 'polypeptide(L)'
;MKIPSLLALSLVVFMPLGGWSQTTYTWAGASGSSWAAAANWSPTTGTGTTFPGAGDTAILGNVASGTMVSVYGSGSGGSLGTLSLVQSTSGATNELSVQSSLSVANSFTLGASAGTSLLYLDSYTANSALTLAVGSGTGTLTVASGGVLEFGTSLSGTTAAAGSTFSGNLSIAGGTVNVERGRVNFVAYPITISGAVSMSAGMLVIGSTPLSGPAGTAQDTRFSVTGNFIATGGSITTSLAKGYTSLYLNGGTNDLSGLTSFSTNIGISLSNSPTTTGTTSTQSLSIGSNSIGTVLLRNSTSNSTAVKTISSTTGTIGAITFDGHSGGASITLLLGSNLTLTTNAAMPTNSAYGAGSYTQNYIIDTASYVFDLSAGTNNGALAPANQSGTTTLVNWVMQGSGTVKAGSFDISNIRSSSILGSVTIQAAGGNGTANNLGNLSVGGSTAVAGTATGTISATSTFLYSGSATASSAATLVSNRTIGALAVQNGFLNIAQAALSTGGGVTLSSGGLQLNGVGTAGTITLASGQNFTMTGGTLAFDIGTAQDQVLSLGSGTFTISGGTLSLTLGTGYDYASAYTLFSGFTSGSVSGLAITGYDTADYLATLSSSGVLTFSAIAVPEPGPLWLLLLGASVLSVAARRRQTCQA
;
A
#
# COMPACT_ATOMS: atom_id res chain seq x y z
N MET A 1 -9.05 -16.15 -79.56
CA MET A 1 -9.20 -17.36 -78.73
C MET A 1 -10.24 -17.03 -77.67
N LYS A 2 -11.41 -17.69 -77.75
CA LYS A 2 -12.58 -17.51 -76.86
C LYS A 2 -12.46 -18.49 -75.69
N ILE A 3 -12.60 -18.04 -74.43
CA ILE A 3 -13.22 -18.75 -73.29
C ILE A 3 -13.79 -17.67 -72.33
N PRO A 4 -14.99 -17.86 -71.73
CA PRO A 4 -15.89 -16.75 -71.36
C PRO A 4 -15.88 -16.36 -69.88
N SER A 5 -16.36 -15.14 -69.64
CA SER A 5 -16.77 -14.56 -68.37
C SER A 5 -17.90 -15.36 -67.69
N LEU A 6 -17.64 -15.83 -66.47
CA LEU A 6 -18.70 -16.26 -65.55
C LEU A 6 -19.34 -15.02 -64.91
N LEU A 7 -20.56 -14.70 -65.34
CA LEU A 7 -21.49 -13.84 -64.61
C LEU A 7 -22.06 -14.66 -63.44
N ALA A 8 -21.63 -14.34 -62.21
CA ALA A 8 -22.32 -14.78 -61.01
C ALA A 8 -23.56 -13.91 -60.81
N LEU A 9 -24.71 -14.41 -61.25
CA LEU A 9 -26.02 -13.82 -61.02
C LEU A 9 -26.35 -13.94 -59.52
N SER A 10 -26.12 -12.87 -58.76
CA SER A 10 -26.52 -12.77 -57.36
C SER A 10 -28.03 -12.58 -57.29
N LEU A 11 -28.77 -13.66 -57.07
CA LEU A 11 -30.20 -13.61 -56.76
C LEU A 11 -30.36 -13.01 -55.35
N VAL A 12 -30.48 -11.68 -55.27
CA VAL A 12 -30.91 -10.99 -54.06
C VAL A 12 -32.40 -11.26 -53.89
N VAL A 13 -32.73 -12.31 -53.15
CA VAL A 13 -34.08 -12.51 -52.62
C VAL A 13 -34.30 -11.43 -51.57
N PHE A 14 -35.00 -10.36 -51.94
CA PHE A 14 -35.66 -9.47 -50.98
C PHE A 14 -36.76 -10.29 -50.30
N MET A 15 -36.41 -11.02 -49.25
CA MET A 15 -37.40 -11.46 -48.29
C MET A 15 -37.94 -10.18 -47.63
N PRO A 16 -39.26 -9.92 -47.66
CA PRO A 16 -39.81 -8.86 -46.84
C PRO A 16 -39.52 -9.22 -45.39
N LEU A 17 -38.53 -8.54 -44.79
CA LEU A 17 -38.39 -8.50 -43.35
C LEU A 17 -39.70 -7.88 -42.87
N GLY A 18 -40.61 -8.72 -42.39
CA GLY A 18 -41.83 -8.26 -41.74
C GLY A 18 -41.41 -7.28 -40.66
N GLY A 19 -41.74 -6.00 -40.86
CA GLY A 19 -41.47 -4.96 -39.89
C GLY A 19 -42.15 -5.36 -38.60
N TRP A 20 -41.36 -5.71 -37.58
CA TRP A 20 -41.87 -5.85 -36.23
C TRP A 20 -42.37 -4.46 -35.85
N SER A 21 -43.68 -4.28 -35.83
CA SER A 21 -44.32 -3.02 -35.43
C SER A 21 -43.82 -2.67 -34.03
N GLN A 22 -42.96 -1.65 -33.93
CA GLN A 22 -42.50 -1.14 -32.66
C GLN A 22 -43.69 -0.45 -31.97
N THR A 23 -44.27 -1.08 -30.96
CA THR A 23 -45.38 -0.47 -30.23
C THR A 23 -44.80 0.47 -29.16
N THR A 24 -45.11 1.76 -29.28
CA THR A 24 -44.73 2.75 -28.26
C THR A 24 -45.87 2.87 -27.26
N TYR A 25 -45.60 2.54 -25.99
CA TYR A 25 -46.55 2.72 -24.90
C TYR A 25 -46.13 3.97 -24.11
N THR A 26 -46.86 5.07 -24.30
CA THR A 26 -46.69 6.28 -23.48
C THR A 26 -47.56 6.15 -22.25
N TRP A 27 -46.95 6.06 -21.07
CA TRP A 27 -47.68 5.85 -19.82
C TRP A 27 -47.63 7.13 -18.97
N ALA A 28 -48.78 7.81 -18.88
CA ALA A 28 -48.98 8.93 -17.97
C ALA A 28 -49.54 8.36 -16.66
N GLY A 29 -48.65 8.06 -15.72
CA GLY A 29 -49.05 7.35 -14.53
C GLY A 29 -49.86 8.14 -13.51
N ALA A 30 -50.80 7.46 -12.86
CA ALA A 30 -51.24 7.82 -11.52
C ALA A 30 -50.36 7.07 -10.50
N SER A 31 -50.04 7.71 -9.37
CA SER A 31 -49.25 7.10 -8.29
C SER A 31 -49.82 5.76 -7.81
N GLY A 32 -48.97 4.73 -7.61
CA GLY A 32 -49.36 3.45 -7.03
C GLY A 32 -49.77 2.35 -8.03
N SER A 33 -49.66 2.61 -9.33
CA SER A 33 -49.83 1.60 -10.38
C SER A 33 -48.70 0.54 -10.36
N SER A 34 -49.07 -0.74 -10.42
CA SER A 34 -48.10 -1.84 -10.60
C SER A 34 -47.83 -2.08 -12.09
N TRP A 35 -46.60 -1.91 -12.57
CA TRP A 35 -46.16 -2.27 -13.92
C TRP A 35 -46.05 -3.77 -14.16
N ALA A 36 -46.38 -4.60 -13.19
CA ALA A 36 -46.18 -6.04 -13.32
C ALA A 36 -47.43 -6.84 -13.72
N ALA A 37 -48.58 -6.20 -13.89
CA ALA A 37 -49.74 -6.84 -14.53
C ALA A 37 -49.75 -6.52 -16.02
N ALA A 38 -49.87 -7.53 -16.88
CA ALA A 38 -49.99 -7.34 -18.34
C ALA A 38 -51.12 -6.38 -18.74
N ALA A 39 -52.21 -6.36 -17.95
CA ALA A 39 -53.33 -5.44 -18.12
C ALA A 39 -52.92 -3.96 -18.07
N ASN A 40 -51.80 -3.63 -17.41
CA ASN A 40 -51.30 -2.27 -17.27
C ASN A 40 -50.43 -1.80 -18.46
N TRP A 41 -50.12 -2.71 -19.40
CA TRP A 41 -49.40 -2.43 -20.64
C TRP A 41 -50.32 -2.36 -21.88
N SER A 42 -51.64 -2.44 -21.70
CA SER A 42 -52.60 -2.32 -22.80
C SER A 42 -53.09 -0.87 -22.95
N PRO A 43 -52.92 -0.22 -24.11
CA PRO A 43 -53.22 1.20 -24.28
C PRO A 43 -54.71 1.52 -24.39
N THR A 44 -55.62 0.53 -24.47
CA THR A 44 -57.04 0.85 -24.77
C THR A 44 -58.13 0.00 -24.14
N THR A 45 -58.01 -1.28 -23.79
CA THR A 45 -59.16 -2.02 -23.23
C THR A 45 -58.74 -3.28 -22.47
N GLY A 46 -58.27 -3.15 -21.22
CA GLY A 46 -58.50 -4.07 -20.09
C GLY A 46 -58.28 -5.59 -20.17
N THR A 47 -57.85 -6.20 -21.29
CA THR A 47 -57.79 -7.67 -21.43
C THR A 47 -56.53 -8.20 -22.10
N GLY A 48 -55.54 -7.34 -22.38
CA GLY A 48 -54.25 -7.77 -22.92
C GLY A 48 -53.42 -8.52 -21.88
N THR A 49 -53.07 -9.77 -22.16
CA THR A 49 -52.27 -10.66 -21.29
C THR A 49 -50.78 -10.65 -21.59
N THR A 50 -50.33 -9.81 -22.54
CA THR A 50 -48.92 -9.79 -22.97
C THR A 50 -48.10 -8.80 -22.14
N PHE A 51 -47.07 -9.32 -21.48
CA PHE A 51 -45.99 -8.50 -20.93
C PHE A 51 -45.25 -7.77 -22.06
N PRO A 52 -44.67 -6.60 -21.79
CA PRO A 52 -43.87 -5.92 -22.78
C PRO A 52 -42.67 -6.78 -23.20
N GLY A 53 -42.32 -6.69 -24.48
CA GLY A 53 -41.20 -7.37 -25.12
C GLY A 53 -40.04 -6.42 -25.42
N ALA A 54 -38.93 -7.00 -25.89
CA ALA A 54 -37.69 -6.27 -26.22
C ALA A 54 -37.82 -5.23 -27.36
N GLY A 55 -38.97 -5.15 -28.04
CA GLY A 55 -39.28 -4.09 -29.01
C GLY A 55 -39.99 -2.88 -28.41
N ASP A 56 -40.57 -3.02 -27.21
CA ASP A 56 -41.51 -2.02 -26.67
C ASP A 56 -40.79 -0.85 -26.01
N THR A 57 -41.41 0.34 -26.06
CA THR A 57 -40.91 1.53 -25.37
C THR A 57 -41.81 1.88 -24.20
N ALA A 58 -41.23 2.03 -23.02
CA ALA A 58 -41.91 2.48 -21.82
C ALA A 58 -41.47 3.91 -21.46
N ILE A 59 -42.43 4.82 -21.28
CA ILE A 59 -42.19 6.21 -20.92
C ILE A 59 -42.94 6.52 -19.63
N LEU A 60 -42.24 6.88 -18.55
CA LEU A 60 -42.81 7.49 -17.36
C LEU A 60 -42.83 9.01 -17.54
N GLY A 61 -44.02 9.58 -17.69
CA GLY A 61 -44.23 11.01 -17.91
C GLY A 61 -43.94 11.88 -16.69
N ASN A 62 -43.90 13.20 -16.91
CA ASN A 62 -43.60 14.22 -15.89
C ASN A 62 -44.63 14.27 -14.76
N VAL A 63 -44.16 14.49 -13.53
CA VAL A 63 -44.98 14.64 -12.32
C VAL A 63 -45.13 16.11 -11.97
N ALA A 64 -46.36 16.59 -11.81
CA ALA A 64 -46.65 18.00 -11.56
C ALA A 64 -46.35 18.47 -10.12
N SER A 65 -46.38 17.57 -9.14
CA SER A 65 -46.07 17.87 -7.74
C SER A 65 -45.86 16.58 -6.94
N GLY A 66 -45.08 16.64 -5.85
CA GLY A 66 -44.87 15.50 -4.97
C GLY A 66 -44.07 14.36 -5.60
N THR A 67 -44.33 13.13 -5.17
CA THR A 67 -43.66 11.92 -5.68
C THR A 67 -44.68 11.00 -6.33
N MET A 68 -44.44 10.61 -7.58
CA MET A 68 -45.14 9.50 -8.23
C MET A 68 -44.25 8.26 -8.16
N VAL A 69 -44.78 7.16 -7.65
CA VAL A 69 -44.10 5.86 -7.62
C VAL A 69 -44.82 4.89 -8.54
N SER A 70 -44.08 4.33 -9.51
CA SER A 70 -44.48 3.22 -10.36
C SER A 70 -43.69 1.98 -9.94
N VAL A 71 -44.34 0.83 -9.73
CA VAL A 71 -43.68 -0.37 -9.20
C VAL A 71 -43.67 -1.50 -10.22
N TYR A 72 -42.52 -2.07 -10.54
CA TYR A 72 -42.36 -3.25 -11.39
C TYR A 72 -41.96 -4.46 -10.52
N GLY A 73 -42.92 -5.29 -10.06
CA GLY A 73 -42.64 -6.25 -8.97
C GLY A 73 -43.39 -7.59 -8.88
N SER A 74 -44.23 -8.00 -9.84
CA SER A 74 -45.00 -9.26 -9.76
C SER A 74 -44.97 -10.09 -11.06
N GLY A 75 -43.97 -10.96 -11.23
CA GLY A 75 -43.89 -11.91 -12.35
C GLY A 75 -42.48 -12.42 -12.63
N SER A 76 -42.36 -13.46 -13.45
CA SER A 76 -41.07 -13.83 -14.08
C SER A 76 -40.52 -12.64 -14.86
N GLY A 77 -39.19 -12.45 -14.86
CA GLY A 77 -38.54 -11.27 -15.45
C GLY A 77 -39.03 -10.90 -16.85
N GLY A 78 -38.99 -9.61 -17.16
CA GLY A 78 -39.53 -9.03 -18.39
C GLY A 78 -38.50 -8.20 -19.15
N SER A 79 -38.82 -7.86 -20.39
CA SER A 79 -37.92 -7.12 -21.29
C SER A 79 -38.59 -5.89 -21.85
N LEU A 80 -37.86 -4.78 -21.94
CA LEU A 80 -38.22 -3.57 -22.66
C LEU A 80 -37.22 -3.34 -23.78
N GLY A 81 -37.65 -2.73 -24.88
CA GLY A 81 -36.73 -2.14 -25.85
C GLY A 81 -36.08 -0.88 -25.29
N THR A 82 -36.93 0.09 -24.93
CA THR A 82 -36.49 1.41 -24.46
C THR A 82 -37.22 1.79 -23.17
N LEU A 83 -36.50 2.42 -22.24
CA LEU A 83 -37.04 2.99 -21.01
C LEU A 83 -36.71 4.48 -20.96
N SER A 84 -37.71 5.31 -20.66
CA SER A 84 -37.55 6.76 -20.50
C SER A 84 -38.26 7.24 -19.24
N LEU A 85 -37.54 7.94 -18.37
CA LEU A 85 -38.09 8.61 -17.17
C LEU A 85 -37.90 10.11 -17.37
N VAL A 86 -39.00 10.85 -17.47
CA VAL A 86 -38.97 12.30 -17.68
C VAL A 86 -39.47 13.01 -16.43
N GLN A 87 -38.66 13.94 -15.92
CA GLN A 87 -39.06 14.88 -14.88
C GLN A 87 -38.55 16.28 -15.22
N SER A 88 -39.45 17.25 -15.20
CA SER A 88 -39.22 18.65 -15.57
C SER A 88 -39.90 19.64 -14.64
N THR A 89 -40.61 19.18 -13.60
CA THR A 89 -41.18 20.03 -12.57
C THR A 89 -40.28 20.04 -11.33
N SER A 90 -39.86 21.24 -10.91
CA SER A 90 -39.02 21.45 -9.73
C SER A 90 -39.67 20.92 -8.46
N GLY A 91 -38.88 20.25 -7.62
CA GLY A 91 -39.33 19.67 -6.35
C GLY A 91 -40.20 18.41 -6.45
N ALA A 92 -40.60 18.00 -7.66
CA ALA A 92 -41.34 16.76 -7.88
C ALA A 92 -40.40 15.60 -8.25
N THR A 93 -40.81 14.38 -7.89
CA THR A 93 -40.05 13.14 -8.10
C THR A 93 -40.88 12.15 -8.93
N ASN A 94 -40.27 11.61 -9.99
CA ASN A 94 -40.79 10.53 -10.80
C ASN A 94 -39.97 9.27 -10.52
N GLU A 95 -40.55 8.32 -9.78
CA GLU A 95 -39.90 7.10 -9.33
C GLU A 95 -40.40 5.87 -10.09
N LEU A 96 -39.46 5.11 -10.65
CA LEU A 96 -39.66 3.72 -11.03
C LEU A 96 -38.96 2.80 -10.01
N SER A 97 -39.75 2.06 -9.22
CA SER A 97 -39.26 1.02 -8.32
C SER A 97 -39.28 -0.33 -9.04
N VAL A 98 -38.11 -0.91 -9.26
CA VAL A 98 -37.91 -2.23 -9.88
C VAL A 98 -37.69 -3.24 -8.77
N GLN A 99 -38.64 -4.15 -8.61
CA GLN A 99 -38.68 -5.20 -7.60
C GLN A 99 -38.59 -6.61 -8.18
N SER A 100 -38.45 -6.75 -9.50
CA SER A 100 -38.23 -8.00 -10.21
C SER A 100 -37.29 -7.77 -11.39
N SER A 101 -36.54 -8.80 -11.81
CA SER A 101 -35.51 -8.62 -12.84
C SER A 101 -36.09 -8.04 -14.13
N LEU A 102 -35.41 -7.03 -14.66
CA LEU A 102 -35.81 -6.25 -15.83
C LEU A 102 -34.65 -6.20 -16.82
N SER A 103 -34.92 -6.48 -18.08
CA SER A 103 -33.97 -6.27 -19.18
C SER A 103 -34.41 -5.09 -20.04
N VAL A 104 -33.53 -4.16 -20.33
CA VAL A 104 -33.75 -3.05 -21.27
C VAL A 104 -32.78 -3.23 -22.43
N ALA A 105 -33.28 -3.41 -23.66
CA ALA A 105 -32.46 -3.75 -24.81
C ALA A 105 -31.56 -2.59 -25.27
N ASN A 106 -31.96 -1.34 -25.01
CA ASN A 106 -31.20 -0.16 -25.42
C ASN A 106 -30.55 0.53 -24.21
N SER A 107 -29.45 1.24 -24.46
CA SER A 107 -28.92 2.24 -23.54
C SER A 107 -29.96 3.33 -23.27
N PHE A 108 -29.95 3.90 -22.07
CA PHE A 108 -30.86 5.00 -21.72
C PHE A 108 -30.25 5.95 -20.69
N THR A 109 -30.87 7.13 -20.56
CA THR A 109 -30.45 8.18 -19.64
C THR A 109 -31.49 8.38 -18.55
N LEU A 110 -31.04 8.38 -17.31
CA LEU A 110 -31.77 8.80 -16.13
C LEU A 110 -31.37 10.22 -15.79
N GLY A 111 -32.27 11.18 -16.02
CA GLY A 111 -32.01 12.60 -15.79
C GLY A 111 -33.30 13.40 -15.70
N ALA A 112 -33.20 14.63 -15.20
CA ALA A 112 -34.31 15.55 -15.08
C ALA A 112 -33.86 16.97 -15.42
N SER A 113 -34.70 17.74 -16.13
CA SER A 113 -34.43 19.16 -16.38
C SER A 113 -34.79 20.04 -15.17
N ALA A 114 -35.70 19.56 -14.33
CA ALA A 114 -35.95 20.04 -12.96
C ALA A 114 -36.62 18.92 -12.15
N GLY A 115 -36.46 18.93 -10.82
CA GLY A 115 -36.97 17.86 -9.96
C GLY A 115 -36.05 16.63 -9.94
N THR A 116 -36.63 15.44 -9.84
CA THR A 116 -35.86 14.18 -9.74
C THR A 116 -36.48 13.04 -10.54
N SER A 117 -35.68 12.40 -11.40
CA SER A 117 -36.01 11.10 -12.01
C SER A 117 -35.29 10.01 -11.22
N LEU A 118 -36.04 9.19 -10.48
CA LEU A 118 -35.53 8.16 -9.59
C LEU A 118 -35.77 6.77 -10.20
N LEU A 119 -34.70 5.99 -10.33
CA LEU A 119 -34.77 4.55 -10.59
C LEU A 119 -34.32 3.82 -9.34
N TYR A 120 -35.24 3.15 -8.67
CA TYR A 120 -34.99 2.45 -7.42
C TYR A 120 -34.98 0.93 -7.64
N LEU A 121 -33.86 0.28 -7.36
CA LEU A 121 -33.69 -1.16 -7.48
C LEU A 121 -33.88 -1.80 -6.10
N ASP A 122 -35.09 -2.27 -5.83
CA ASP A 122 -35.55 -2.72 -4.51
C ASP A 122 -35.78 -4.23 -4.50
N SER A 123 -34.87 -5.01 -3.91
CA SER A 123 -35.07 -6.45 -3.76
C SER A 123 -36.06 -6.76 -2.63
N TYR A 124 -37.36 -6.57 -2.89
CA TYR A 124 -38.39 -6.71 -1.86
C TYR A 124 -38.49 -8.14 -1.28
N THR A 125 -38.14 -9.17 -2.06
CA THR A 125 -38.17 -10.58 -1.65
C THR A 125 -36.78 -11.07 -1.17
N ALA A 126 -36.75 -11.69 0.00
CA ALA A 126 -35.53 -12.09 0.73
C ALA A 126 -34.50 -12.95 -0.04
N ASN A 127 -34.88 -13.60 -1.14
CA ASN A 127 -34.14 -14.74 -1.70
C ASN A 127 -33.81 -14.66 -3.20
N SER A 128 -34.11 -13.57 -3.91
CA SER A 128 -33.77 -13.46 -5.34
C SER A 128 -32.93 -12.21 -5.61
N ALA A 129 -31.73 -12.41 -6.16
CA ALA A 129 -30.94 -11.30 -6.71
C ALA A 129 -31.76 -10.63 -7.81
N LEU A 130 -31.98 -9.33 -7.67
CA LEU A 130 -32.60 -8.49 -8.69
C LEU A 130 -31.56 -8.16 -9.75
N THR A 131 -31.86 -8.42 -11.03
CA THR A 131 -30.99 -8.00 -12.13
C THR A 131 -31.66 -6.95 -12.99
N LEU A 132 -31.06 -5.77 -13.10
CA LEU A 132 -31.32 -4.82 -14.19
C LEU A 132 -30.28 -5.04 -15.28
N ALA A 133 -30.66 -5.57 -16.43
CA ALA A 133 -29.78 -5.74 -17.59
C ALA A 133 -30.01 -4.64 -18.61
N VAL A 134 -28.96 -4.00 -19.12
CA VAL A 134 -29.02 -2.95 -20.15
C VAL A 134 -28.20 -3.38 -21.36
N GLY A 135 -28.80 -3.33 -22.56
CA GLY A 135 -28.15 -3.75 -23.81
C GLY A 135 -27.61 -5.16 -23.78
N SER A 136 -28.37 -6.12 -23.23
CA SER A 136 -27.91 -7.51 -23.02
C SER A 136 -26.61 -7.62 -22.19
N GLY A 137 -26.34 -6.63 -21.33
CA GLY A 137 -25.14 -6.56 -20.49
C GLY A 137 -24.00 -5.71 -21.07
N THR A 138 -24.17 -5.12 -22.26
CA THR A 138 -23.17 -4.24 -22.89
C THR A 138 -23.65 -2.80 -23.09
N GLY A 139 -24.95 -2.54 -22.89
CA GLY A 139 -25.53 -1.21 -22.97
C GLY A 139 -25.14 -0.33 -21.79
N THR A 140 -25.43 0.97 -21.88
CA THR A 140 -25.06 1.96 -20.86
C THR A 140 -26.29 2.63 -20.24
N LEU A 141 -26.35 2.68 -18.92
CA LEU A 141 -27.22 3.59 -18.17
C LEU A 141 -26.44 4.86 -17.83
N THR A 142 -26.91 6.02 -18.30
CA THR A 142 -26.32 7.31 -17.95
C THR A 142 -27.14 8.00 -16.86
N VAL A 143 -26.56 8.27 -15.70
CA VAL A 143 -27.16 9.04 -14.62
C VAL A 143 -26.73 10.50 -14.76
N ALA A 144 -27.52 11.27 -15.48
CA ALA A 144 -27.31 12.70 -15.76
C ALA A 144 -27.85 13.57 -14.61
N SER A 145 -27.66 14.89 -14.71
CA SER A 145 -28.21 15.87 -13.75
C SER A 145 -29.69 15.62 -13.46
N GLY A 146 -30.08 15.70 -12.19
CA GLY A 146 -31.44 15.42 -11.72
C GLY A 146 -31.87 13.94 -11.75
N GLY A 147 -31.02 13.04 -12.25
CA GLY A 147 -31.22 11.60 -12.16
C GLY A 147 -30.67 11.02 -10.86
N VAL A 148 -31.39 10.07 -10.27
CA VAL A 148 -30.97 9.31 -9.09
C VAL A 148 -31.16 7.82 -9.36
N LEU A 149 -30.06 7.07 -9.37
CA LEU A 149 -30.11 5.60 -9.35
C LEU A 149 -29.89 5.14 -7.92
N GLU A 150 -30.87 4.47 -7.33
CA GLU A 150 -30.80 4.00 -5.95
C GLU A 150 -30.85 2.47 -5.90
N PHE A 151 -29.92 1.89 -5.15
CA PHE A 151 -29.88 0.46 -4.88
C PHE A 151 -30.35 0.24 -3.44
N GLY A 152 -31.54 -0.34 -3.30
CA GLY A 152 -32.08 -0.76 -2.01
C GLY A 152 -31.46 -2.05 -1.52
N THR A 153 -31.59 -2.30 -0.22
CA THR A 153 -31.25 -3.59 0.40
C THR A 153 -32.53 -4.22 0.96
N SER A 154 -32.77 -5.50 0.65
CA SER A 154 -33.96 -6.24 1.06
C SER A 154 -34.23 -6.18 2.57
N LEU A 155 -35.51 -6.02 2.93
CA LEU A 155 -35.99 -5.82 4.29
C LEU A 155 -36.52 -7.08 4.99
N SER A 156 -36.70 -8.21 4.29
CA SER A 156 -37.52 -9.30 4.84
C SER A 156 -36.72 -10.51 5.35
N GLY A 157 -36.55 -10.59 6.67
CA GLY A 157 -36.30 -11.86 7.37
C GLY A 157 -34.89 -12.12 7.89
N THR A 158 -34.71 -13.32 8.46
CA THR A 158 -33.47 -13.79 9.10
C THR A 158 -32.47 -14.42 8.12
N THR A 159 -32.74 -14.37 6.81
CA THR A 159 -31.90 -14.98 5.77
C THR A 159 -31.13 -13.90 5.02
N ALA A 160 -29.87 -14.21 4.67
CA ALA A 160 -28.97 -13.23 4.09
C ALA A 160 -29.50 -12.71 2.73
N ALA A 161 -29.70 -11.40 2.63
CA ALA A 161 -30.28 -10.77 1.44
C ALA A 161 -29.32 -10.83 0.25
N ALA A 162 -29.79 -11.32 -0.90
CA ALA A 162 -29.03 -11.25 -2.14
C ALA A 162 -28.89 -9.78 -2.61
N GLY A 163 -27.67 -9.36 -2.95
CA GLY A 163 -27.41 -8.02 -3.49
C GLY A 163 -28.02 -7.83 -4.88
N SER A 164 -28.50 -6.61 -5.16
CA SER A 164 -28.94 -6.22 -6.51
C SER A 164 -27.76 -6.21 -7.48
N THR A 165 -27.99 -6.71 -8.70
CA THR A 165 -27.02 -6.75 -9.79
C THR A 165 -27.47 -5.83 -10.92
N PHE A 166 -26.58 -4.96 -11.38
CA PHE A 166 -26.74 -4.22 -12.61
C PHE A 166 -25.83 -4.83 -13.67
N SER A 167 -26.40 -5.29 -14.78
CA SER A 167 -25.68 -5.87 -15.90
C SER A 167 -25.62 -4.90 -17.08
N GLY A 168 -24.45 -4.34 -17.33
CA GLY A 168 -24.25 -3.25 -18.27
C GLY A 168 -23.21 -2.25 -17.77
N ASN A 169 -22.95 -1.22 -18.56
CA ASN A 169 -22.10 -0.09 -18.18
C ASN A 169 -22.94 0.97 -17.45
N LEU A 170 -22.31 1.64 -16.49
CA LEU A 170 -22.90 2.76 -15.75
C LEU A 170 -22.06 4.02 -16.00
N SER A 171 -22.70 5.10 -16.40
CA SER A 171 -22.07 6.42 -16.56
C SER A 171 -22.69 7.42 -15.60
N ILE A 172 -21.89 8.01 -14.71
CA ILE A 172 -22.33 9.04 -13.76
C ILE A 172 -21.87 10.39 -14.33
N ALA A 173 -22.83 11.17 -14.84
CA ALA A 173 -22.59 12.38 -15.62
C ALA A 173 -23.37 13.58 -15.04
N GLY A 174 -23.34 13.72 -13.72
CA GLY A 174 -23.95 14.84 -12.99
C GLY A 174 -25.10 14.46 -12.04
N GLY A 175 -25.64 13.24 -12.14
CA GLY A 175 -26.65 12.75 -11.21
C GLY A 175 -26.07 12.07 -9.97
N THR A 176 -26.91 11.34 -9.25
CA THR A 176 -26.52 10.63 -8.01
C THR A 176 -26.74 9.12 -8.13
N VAL A 177 -25.76 8.34 -7.69
CA VAL A 177 -25.91 6.90 -7.45
C VAL A 177 -25.87 6.67 -5.94
N ASN A 178 -26.96 6.14 -5.39
CA ASN A 178 -27.10 5.83 -3.97
C ASN A 178 -27.06 4.33 -3.74
N VAL A 179 -26.23 3.90 -2.79
CA VAL A 179 -26.16 2.53 -2.29
C VAL A 179 -26.62 2.59 -0.84
N GLU A 180 -27.85 2.14 -0.58
CA GLU A 180 -28.42 2.19 0.76
C GLU A 180 -27.61 1.35 1.75
N ARG A 181 -27.59 1.77 3.01
CA ARG A 181 -27.06 0.95 4.10
C ARG A 181 -27.92 -0.31 4.32
N GLY A 182 -27.27 -1.42 4.64
CA GLY A 182 -27.96 -2.64 5.07
C GLY A 182 -28.80 -2.40 6.32
N ARG A 183 -30.04 -2.91 6.35
CA ARG A 183 -31.01 -2.67 7.43
C ARG A 183 -31.03 -3.75 8.55
N VAL A 184 -30.31 -4.87 8.38
CA VAL A 184 -30.33 -6.05 9.29
C VAL A 184 -28.93 -6.66 9.47
N ASN A 185 -28.66 -7.31 10.62
CA ASN A 185 -27.37 -7.85 11.16
C ASN A 185 -26.61 -8.88 10.27
N PHE A 186 -26.61 -8.76 8.96
CA PHE A 186 -26.05 -9.77 8.05
C PHE A 186 -24.77 -9.30 7.38
N VAL A 187 -23.98 -10.28 6.92
CA VAL A 187 -22.86 -10.06 6.01
C VAL A 187 -23.44 -9.46 4.73
N ALA A 188 -23.18 -8.19 4.47
CA ALA A 188 -23.70 -7.53 3.28
C ALA A 188 -23.13 -8.18 2.02
N TYR A 189 -24.01 -8.69 1.17
CA TYR A 189 -23.66 -9.00 -0.20
C TYR A 189 -23.46 -7.70 -0.96
N PRO A 190 -22.40 -7.60 -1.79
CA PRO A 190 -22.16 -6.39 -2.54
C PRO A 190 -23.25 -6.16 -3.60
N ILE A 191 -23.73 -4.93 -3.70
CA ILE A 191 -24.42 -4.46 -4.91
C ILE A 191 -23.39 -4.47 -6.03
N THR A 192 -23.69 -5.13 -7.14
CA THR A 192 -22.69 -5.44 -8.18
C THR A 192 -23.05 -4.82 -9.52
N ILE A 193 -22.13 -4.06 -10.10
CA ILE A 193 -22.13 -3.63 -11.49
C ILE A 193 -21.24 -4.59 -12.27
N SER A 194 -21.79 -5.36 -13.22
CA SER A 194 -20.99 -6.33 -13.99
C SER A 194 -20.16 -5.69 -15.09
N GLY A 195 -20.58 -4.54 -15.63
CA GLY A 195 -19.84 -3.78 -16.64
C GLY A 195 -18.96 -2.68 -16.05
N ALA A 196 -18.50 -1.77 -16.91
CA ALA A 196 -17.65 -0.67 -16.53
C ALA A 196 -18.44 0.47 -15.88
N VAL A 197 -17.80 1.20 -14.97
CA VAL A 197 -18.31 2.45 -14.40
C VAL A 197 -17.44 3.60 -14.89
N SER A 198 -18.07 4.62 -15.46
CA SER A 198 -17.44 5.90 -15.80
C SER A 198 -18.08 7.02 -15.00
N MET A 199 -17.28 7.97 -14.50
CA MET A 199 -17.77 9.07 -13.68
C MET A 199 -17.07 10.37 -14.10
N SER A 200 -17.80 11.25 -14.78
CA SER A 200 -17.30 12.56 -15.22
C SER A 200 -17.78 13.70 -14.33
N ALA A 201 -18.89 13.52 -13.64
CA ALA A 201 -19.48 14.46 -12.68
C ALA A 201 -20.48 13.73 -11.77
N GLY A 202 -21.10 14.44 -10.84
CA GLY A 202 -22.14 13.88 -9.96
C GLY A 202 -21.57 13.23 -8.70
N MET A 203 -22.34 12.33 -8.10
CA MET A 203 -22.03 11.76 -6.80
C MET A 203 -22.33 10.25 -6.73
N LEU A 204 -21.42 9.50 -6.13
CA LEU A 204 -21.65 8.12 -5.66
C LEU A 204 -21.67 8.13 -4.14
N VAL A 205 -22.80 7.75 -3.54
CA VAL A 205 -22.98 7.67 -2.09
C VAL A 205 -23.05 6.20 -1.66
N ILE A 206 -22.12 5.77 -0.82
CA ILE A 206 -22.10 4.40 -0.27
C ILE A 206 -22.54 4.45 1.19
N GLY A 207 -23.59 3.72 1.55
CA GLY A 207 -24.15 3.72 2.91
C GLY A 207 -25.06 4.92 3.20
N SER A 208 -25.82 5.37 2.19
CA SER A 208 -26.84 6.40 2.39
C SER A 208 -27.89 5.94 3.42
N THR A 209 -28.51 6.89 4.11
CA THR A 209 -29.84 6.60 4.69
C THR A 209 -30.81 6.45 3.53
N PRO A 210 -31.71 5.45 3.57
CA PRO A 210 -32.76 5.31 2.57
C PRO A 210 -33.48 6.65 2.35
N LEU A 211 -33.75 7.02 1.10
CA LEU A 211 -34.63 8.15 0.83
C LEU A 211 -36.07 7.86 1.28
N SER A 212 -36.45 6.58 1.39
CA SER A 212 -37.74 6.10 1.88
C SER A 212 -37.59 5.03 3.00
N GLY A 213 -37.56 5.46 4.26
CA GLY A 213 -37.72 4.57 5.43
C GLY A 213 -36.87 4.90 6.66
N PRO A 214 -37.10 4.19 7.79
CA PRO A 214 -36.36 4.42 9.03
C PRO A 214 -34.89 3.99 8.92
N ALA A 215 -33.99 4.79 9.51
CA ALA A 215 -32.57 4.48 9.55
C ALA A 215 -32.27 3.31 10.52
N GLY A 216 -31.62 2.26 10.02
CA GLY A 216 -31.06 1.18 10.86
C GLY A 216 -29.73 1.57 11.51
N THR A 217 -29.28 0.78 12.51
CA THR A 217 -27.93 0.87 13.08
C THR A 217 -26.87 0.56 12.01
N ALA A 218 -25.79 1.34 11.95
CA ALA A 218 -24.79 1.29 10.88
C ALA A 218 -24.20 -0.13 10.66
N GLN A 219 -24.19 -0.59 9.41
CA GLN A 219 -23.66 -1.90 9.00
C GLN A 219 -22.78 -1.80 7.75
N ASP A 220 -22.02 -2.87 7.51
CA ASP A 220 -21.17 -3.05 6.31
C ASP A 220 -21.99 -2.82 5.03
N THR A 221 -21.55 -1.92 4.16
CA THR A 221 -22.17 -1.60 2.88
C THR A 221 -21.11 -1.71 1.80
N ARG A 222 -21.37 -2.57 0.80
CA ARG A 222 -20.39 -2.92 -0.23
C ARG A 222 -20.96 -2.59 -1.61
N PHE A 223 -20.20 -1.83 -2.39
CA PHE A 223 -20.48 -1.58 -3.80
C PHE A 223 -19.35 -2.20 -4.63
N SER A 224 -19.68 -3.03 -5.61
CA SER A 224 -18.73 -3.80 -6.40
C SER A 224 -18.87 -3.52 -7.88
N VAL A 225 -17.73 -3.37 -8.54
CA VAL A 225 -17.64 -3.14 -9.98
C VAL A 225 -16.70 -4.17 -10.58
N THR A 226 -17.23 -4.97 -11.52
CA THR A 226 -16.47 -6.04 -12.17
C THR A 226 -15.72 -5.53 -13.40
N GLY A 227 -16.25 -4.54 -14.12
CA GLY A 227 -15.54 -3.82 -15.16
C GLY A 227 -14.58 -2.77 -14.61
N ASN A 228 -13.98 -1.99 -15.50
CA ASN A 228 -13.11 -0.87 -15.11
C ASN A 228 -13.94 0.23 -14.42
N PHE A 229 -13.36 0.88 -13.41
CA PHE A 229 -13.91 2.08 -12.80
C PHE A 229 -13.04 3.29 -13.15
N ILE A 230 -13.56 4.25 -13.90
CA ILE A 230 -12.80 5.44 -14.35
C ILE A 230 -13.53 6.71 -13.93
N ALA A 231 -12.92 7.50 -13.05
CA ALA A 231 -13.42 8.80 -12.62
C ALA A 231 -12.53 9.94 -13.12
N THR A 232 -13.13 10.82 -13.92
CA THR A 232 -12.54 12.09 -14.38
C THR A 232 -13.13 13.31 -13.69
N GLY A 233 -14.13 13.12 -12.81
CA GLY A 233 -14.77 14.17 -12.01
C GLY A 233 -15.74 13.61 -10.96
N GLY A 234 -16.45 14.51 -10.26
CA GLY A 234 -17.48 14.16 -9.26
C GLY A 234 -16.93 13.73 -7.88
N SER A 235 -17.79 13.19 -7.01
CA SER A 235 -17.46 12.82 -5.63
C SER A 235 -17.90 11.40 -5.24
N ILE A 236 -17.09 10.72 -4.42
CA ILE A 236 -17.49 9.46 -3.77
C ILE A 236 -17.53 9.68 -2.26
N THR A 237 -18.70 9.50 -1.66
CA THR A 237 -18.94 9.86 -0.26
C THR A 237 -19.65 8.77 0.52
N THR A 238 -19.53 8.86 1.84
CA THR A 238 -20.31 8.07 2.79
C THR A 238 -20.60 8.91 4.02
N SER A 239 -21.74 8.67 4.65
CA SER A 239 -22.07 9.20 5.98
C SER A 239 -21.73 8.22 7.11
N LEU A 240 -21.26 7.01 6.77
CA LEU A 240 -20.91 5.99 7.74
C LEU A 240 -19.48 6.20 8.26
N ALA A 241 -19.23 5.71 9.47
CA ALA A 241 -17.90 5.69 10.05
C ALA A 241 -16.96 4.71 9.30
N LYS A 242 -15.65 4.86 9.53
CA LYS A 242 -14.62 3.99 8.95
C LYS A 242 -14.89 2.51 9.28
N GLY A 243 -14.70 1.64 8.28
CA GLY A 243 -14.83 0.18 8.43
C GLY A 243 -16.21 -0.38 8.07
N TYR A 244 -17.21 0.48 7.86
CA TYR A 244 -18.56 0.06 7.47
C TYR A 244 -18.84 0.19 5.96
N THR A 245 -17.92 0.73 5.17
CA THR A 245 -18.13 0.90 3.72
C THR A 245 -16.94 0.46 2.91
N SER A 246 -17.22 -0.30 1.85
CA SER A 246 -16.18 -0.77 0.92
C SER A 246 -16.60 -0.61 -0.54
N LEU A 247 -15.66 -0.16 -1.36
CA LEU A 247 -15.74 -0.12 -2.81
C LEU A 247 -14.84 -1.22 -3.39
N TYR A 248 -15.45 -2.24 -3.98
CA TYR A 248 -14.76 -3.35 -4.63
C TYR A 248 -14.53 -3.02 -6.10
N LEU A 249 -13.27 -2.89 -6.49
CA LEU A 249 -12.82 -2.56 -7.83
C LEU A 249 -12.14 -3.79 -8.42
N ASN A 250 -12.91 -4.59 -9.16
CA ASN A 250 -12.45 -5.86 -9.71
C ASN A 250 -12.02 -5.74 -11.18
N GLY A 251 -12.23 -4.57 -11.81
CA GLY A 251 -11.73 -4.27 -13.15
C GLY A 251 -10.20 -4.30 -13.25
N GLY A 252 -9.70 -4.54 -14.46
CA GLY A 252 -8.25 -4.56 -14.73
C GLY A 252 -7.61 -3.17 -14.62
N THR A 253 -8.38 -2.10 -14.89
CA THR A 253 -7.92 -0.72 -14.75
C THR A 253 -8.93 0.08 -13.95
N ASN A 254 -8.46 0.68 -12.85
CA ASN A 254 -9.27 1.54 -12.01
C ASN A 254 -8.55 2.87 -11.79
N ASP A 255 -9.29 3.95 -11.96
CA ASP A 255 -8.77 5.31 -11.87
C ASP A 255 -9.74 6.18 -11.09
N LEU A 256 -9.28 6.65 -9.93
CA LEU A 256 -9.97 7.59 -9.06
C LEU A 256 -9.33 8.98 -9.11
N SER A 257 -8.27 9.16 -9.93
CA SER A 257 -7.43 10.36 -9.89
C SER A 257 -8.14 11.65 -10.28
N GLY A 258 -9.24 11.57 -11.04
CA GLY A 258 -10.03 12.73 -11.43
C GLY A 258 -11.15 13.11 -10.45
N LEU A 259 -11.35 12.39 -9.34
CA LEU A 259 -12.35 12.76 -8.35
C LEU A 259 -12.06 14.13 -7.72
N THR A 260 -13.12 14.90 -7.48
CA THR A 260 -13.05 16.16 -6.73
C THR A 260 -13.00 15.94 -5.22
N SER A 261 -13.55 14.82 -4.74
CA SER A 261 -13.45 14.40 -3.34
C SER A 261 -13.69 12.90 -3.18
N PHE A 262 -12.99 12.28 -2.24
CA PHE A 262 -13.20 10.90 -1.81
C PHE A 262 -13.25 10.81 -0.28
N SER A 263 -14.25 10.12 0.26
CA SER A 263 -14.35 9.91 1.72
C SER A 263 -13.37 8.84 2.20
N THR A 264 -12.48 9.20 3.12
CA THR A 264 -11.52 8.27 3.76
C THR A 264 -12.17 7.18 4.60
N ASN A 265 -13.48 7.26 4.87
CA ASN A 265 -14.22 6.19 5.56
C ASN A 265 -14.54 5.00 4.63
N ILE A 266 -14.41 5.18 3.31
CA ILE A 266 -14.60 4.12 2.32
C ILE A 266 -13.28 3.38 2.13
N GLY A 267 -13.29 2.07 2.43
CA GLY A 267 -12.20 1.18 2.05
C GLY A 267 -12.27 0.83 0.58
N ILE A 268 -11.13 0.74 -0.10
CA ILE A 268 -11.05 0.18 -1.45
C ILE A 268 -10.62 -1.28 -1.35
N SER A 269 -11.24 -2.16 -2.12
CA SER A 269 -10.82 -3.55 -2.26
C SER A 269 -10.50 -3.87 -3.71
N LEU A 270 -9.26 -4.25 -3.98
CA LEU A 270 -8.81 -4.78 -5.28
C LEU A 270 -8.86 -6.30 -5.22
N SER A 271 -9.95 -6.92 -5.69
CA SER A 271 -10.09 -8.38 -5.73
C SER A 271 -10.02 -8.90 -7.15
N ASN A 272 -9.35 -10.04 -7.33
CA ASN A 272 -9.54 -10.82 -8.55
C ASN A 272 -10.95 -11.41 -8.61
N SER A 273 -11.49 -11.51 -9.82
CA SER A 273 -12.68 -12.32 -10.07
C SER A 273 -12.33 -13.81 -9.89
N PRO A 274 -13.13 -14.59 -9.15
CA PRO A 274 -12.76 -15.95 -8.69
C PRO A 274 -12.71 -17.04 -9.78
N THR A 275 -12.70 -16.70 -11.07
CA THR A 275 -13.16 -17.63 -12.10
C THR A 275 -12.09 -18.59 -12.66
N THR A 276 -10.79 -18.43 -12.38
CA THR A 276 -9.75 -19.31 -12.98
C THR A 276 -8.54 -19.57 -12.06
N THR A 277 -8.49 -20.78 -11.48
CA THR A 277 -7.31 -21.29 -10.74
C THR A 277 -6.05 -21.29 -11.61
N GLY A 278 -4.90 -20.94 -11.03
CA GLY A 278 -3.61 -20.96 -11.73
C GLY A 278 -3.35 -19.81 -12.71
N THR A 279 -4.18 -18.76 -12.71
CA THR A 279 -3.96 -17.57 -13.55
C THR A 279 -3.29 -16.44 -12.80
N THR A 280 -2.55 -15.59 -13.53
CA THR A 280 -2.08 -14.31 -13.03
C THR A 280 -3.15 -13.26 -13.31
N SER A 281 -3.61 -12.56 -12.27
CA SER A 281 -4.51 -11.41 -12.40
C SER A 281 -3.72 -10.11 -12.24
N THR A 282 -3.92 -9.15 -13.14
CA THR A 282 -3.32 -7.81 -13.05
C THR A 282 -4.43 -6.78 -12.86
N GLN A 283 -4.26 -5.88 -11.91
CA GLN A 283 -5.15 -4.75 -11.68
C GLN A 283 -4.35 -3.50 -11.41
N SER A 284 -4.83 -2.35 -11.86
CA SER A 284 -4.28 -1.04 -11.48
C SER A 284 -5.29 -0.20 -10.71
N LEU A 285 -4.78 0.61 -9.80
CA LEU A 285 -5.50 1.65 -9.08
C LEU A 285 -4.66 2.95 -9.10
N SER A 286 -5.17 3.97 -9.79
CA SER A 286 -4.63 5.33 -9.71
C SER A 286 -5.49 6.17 -8.77
N ILE A 287 -4.90 6.78 -7.75
CA ILE A 287 -5.64 7.62 -6.78
C ILE A 287 -5.42 9.12 -6.99
N GLY A 288 -4.48 9.53 -7.82
CA GLY A 288 -4.17 10.95 -8.07
C GLY A 288 -3.76 11.69 -6.80
N SER A 289 -4.51 12.74 -6.45
CA SER A 289 -4.34 13.54 -5.23
C SER A 289 -5.26 13.10 -4.07
N ASN A 290 -6.08 12.07 -4.27
CA ASN A 290 -7.05 11.66 -3.25
C ASN A 290 -6.37 11.04 -2.03
N SER A 291 -6.98 11.24 -0.86
CA SER A 291 -6.61 10.52 0.36
C SER A 291 -7.56 9.34 0.55
N ILE A 292 -7.02 8.12 0.55
CA ILE A 292 -7.79 6.89 0.73
C ILE A 292 -7.57 6.37 2.14
N GLY A 293 -8.62 5.96 2.86
CA GLY A 293 -8.46 5.44 4.22
C GLY A 293 -7.73 4.10 4.27
N THR A 294 -8.18 3.14 3.47
CA THR A 294 -7.57 1.80 3.42
C THR A 294 -7.70 1.20 2.02
N VAL A 295 -6.67 0.46 1.58
CA VAL A 295 -6.71 -0.36 0.36
C VAL A 295 -6.46 -1.81 0.73
N LEU A 296 -7.40 -2.68 0.41
CA LEU A 296 -7.32 -4.12 0.60
C LEU A 296 -6.95 -4.80 -0.73
N LEU A 297 -5.82 -5.50 -0.75
CA LEU A 297 -5.33 -6.28 -1.88
C LEU A 297 -5.74 -7.73 -1.67
N ARG A 298 -6.76 -8.17 -2.41
CA ARG A 298 -7.29 -9.53 -2.28
C ARG A 298 -6.81 -10.42 -3.41
N ASN A 299 -6.45 -11.64 -3.02
CA ASN A 299 -6.36 -12.76 -3.91
C ASN A 299 -7.20 -13.91 -3.36
N SER A 300 -8.34 -14.15 -4.01
CA SER A 300 -9.34 -15.11 -3.56
C SER A 300 -9.20 -16.49 -4.22
N THR A 301 -8.17 -16.72 -5.03
CA THR A 301 -8.03 -17.92 -5.85
C THR A 301 -6.80 -18.73 -5.47
N SER A 302 -7.00 -20.02 -5.14
CA SER A 302 -5.92 -20.92 -4.74
C SER A 302 -4.83 -21.02 -5.81
N ASN A 303 -3.57 -21.09 -5.38
CA ASN A 303 -2.39 -21.22 -6.25
C ASN A 303 -2.37 -20.20 -7.41
N SER A 304 -2.78 -18.96 -7.16
CA SER A 304 -2.80 -17.90 -8.16
C SER A 304 -1.91 -16.73 -7.76
N THR A 305 -1.55 -15.90 -8.72
CA THR A 305 -0.77 -14.67 -8.50
C THR A 305 -1.63 -13.46 -8.83
N ALA A 306 -1.68 -12.48 -7.94
CA ALA A 306 -2.37 -11.23 -8.17
C ALA A 306 -1.37 -10.08 -8.12
N VAL A 307 -1.17 -9.37 -9.23
CA VAL A 307 -0.36 -8.16 -9.29
C VAL A 307 -1.28 -6.95 -9.24
N LYS A 308 -1.13 -6.13 -8.22
CA LYS A 308 -1.92 -4.92 -7.98
C LYS A 308 -0.98 -3.72 -8.09
N THR A 309 -1.10 -2.96 -9.16
CA THR A 309 -0.35 -1.72 -9.36
C THR A 309 -1.08 -0.57 -8.70
N ILE A 310 -0.42 0.16 -7.79
CA ILE A 310 -1.00 1.37 -7.19
C ILE A 310 -0.13 2.57 -7.55
N SER A 311 -0.77 3.65 -8.01
CA SER A 311 -0.13 4.93 -8.28
C SER A 311 -0.88 6.10 -7.63
N SER A 312 -0.11 7.15 -7.33
CA SER A 312 -0.52 8.41 -6.71
C SER A 312 0.37 9.54 -7.24
N THR A 313 -0.16 10.74 -7.41
CA THR A 313 0.66 11.93 -7.71
C THR A 313 1.06 12.63 -6.42
N THR A 314 0.09 12.87 -5.54
CA THR A 314 0.24 13.55 -4.25
C THR A 314 -0.67 12.98 -3.17
N GLY A 315 -1.58 12.07 -3.54
CA GLY A 315 -2.52 11.41 -2.64
C GLY A 315 -1.84 10.49 -1.65
N THR A 316 -2.53 10.23 -0.54
CA THR A 316 -2.05 9.36 0.54
C THR A 316 -2.98 8.18 0.75
N ILE A 317 -2.45 7.10 1.33
CA ILE A 317 -3.25 5.94 1.72
C ILE A 317 -3.09 5.75 3.22
N GLY A 318 -4.17 5.55 3.98
CA GLY A 318 -4.06 5.33 5.42
C GLY A 318 -3.36 4.01 5.73
N ALA A 319 -3.78 2.92 5.07
CA ALA A 319 -3.19 1.60 5.19
C ALA A 319 -3.36 0.79 3.91
N ILE A 320 -2.41 -0.11 3.63
CA ILE A 320 -2.56 -1.18 2.64
C ILE A 320 -2.61 -2.50 3.38
N THR A 321 -3.56 -3.35 3.02
CA THR A 321 -3.76 -4.66 3.64
C THR A 321 -3.67 -5.75 2.59
N PHE A 322 -2.98 -6.85 2.89
CA PHE A 322 -2.90 -8.02 2.01
C PHE A 322 -3.82 -9.13 2.51
N ASP A 323 -4.61 -9.73 1.61
CA ASP A 323 -5.65 -10.70 1.96
C ASP A 323 -5.69 -11.86 0.96
N GLY A 324 -4.82 -12.85 1.19
CA GLY A 324 -4.83 -14.12 0.46
C GLY A 324 -5.81 -15.08 1.13
N HIS A 325 -6.94 -15.36 0.47
CA HIS A 325 -8.00 -16.19 1.06
C HIS A 325 -7.73 -17.69 0.97
N SER A 326 -6.75 -18.07 0.16
CA SER A 326 -6.60 -19.44 -0.31
C SER A 326 -5.15 -19.88 -0.29
N GLY A 327 -4.92 -21.18 -0.07
CA GLY A 327 -3.58 -21.72 -0.02
C GLY A 327 -2.79 -21.49 -1.31
N GLY A 328 -1.53 -21.08 -1.17
CA GLY A 328 -0.62 -20.82 -2.28
C GLY A 328 -0.89 -19.50 -3.03
N ALA A 329 -1.79 -18.65 -2.53
CA ALA A 329 -2.02 -17.34 -3.12
C ALA A 329 -0.76 -16.46 -2.99
N SER A 330 -0.42 -15.78 -4.09
CA SER A 330 0.59 -14.73 -4.15
C SER A 330 -0.07 -13.38 -4.45
N ILE A 331 0.31 -12.34 -3.73
CA ILE A 331 -0.13 -10.96 -3.98
C ILE A 331 1.10 -10.07 -4.10
N THR A 332 1.25 -9.40 -5.24
CA THR A 332 2.25 -8.38 -5.48
C THR A 332 1.62 -7.00 -5.44
N LEU A 333 2.06 -6.14 -4.54
CA LEU A 333 1.92 -4.70 -4.66
C LEU A 333 3.04 -4.20 -5.58
N LEU A 334 2.69 -3.74 -6.78
CA LEU A 334 3.62 -3.07 -7.69
C LEU A 334 3.44 -1.56 -7.55
N LEU A 335 4.52 -0.83 -7.26
CA LEU A 335 4.46 0.63 -7.22
C LEU A 335 4.41 1.20 -8.64
N GLY A 336 3.36 1.95 -8.95
CA GLY A 336 3.27 2.77 -10.15
C GLY A 336 3.81 4.20 -9.97
N SER A 337 4.10 4.59 -8.73
CA SER A 337 4.66 5.89 -8.34
C SER A 337 5.21 5.80 -6.90
N ASN A 338 5.73 6.90 -6.37
CA ASN A 338 5.94 7.01 -4.93
C ASN A 338 4.59 6.92 -4.19
N LEU A 339 4.55 6.15 -3.10
CA LEU A 339 3.37 5.98 -2.25
C LEU A 339 3.75 6.26 -0.79
N THR A 340 2.89 6.97 -0.07
CA THR A 340 3.05 7.24 1.37
C THR A 340 1.86 6.70 2.15
N LEU A 341 2.12 5.94 3.21
CA LEU A 341 1.12 5.47 4.15
C LEU A 341 1.05 6.34 5.41
N THR A 342 -0.14 6.72 5.86
CA THR A 342 -0.32 7.72 6.94
C THR A 342 -0.70 7.16 8.31
N THR A 343 -1.19 5.93 8.42
CA THR A 343 -1.65 5.39 9.71
C THR A 343 -1.03 4.05 10.08
N ASN A 344 -1.02 3.07 9.16
CA ASN A 344 -0.50 1.74 9.45
C ASN A 344 0.49 1.29 8.37
N ALA A 345 1.46 0.45 8.77
CA ALA A 345 2.30 -0.29 7.83
C ALA A 345 1.43 -1.21 6.95
N ALA A 346 1.99 -1.69 5.84
CA ALA A 346 1.39 -2.76 5.06
C ALA A 346 1.20 -4.02 5.93
N MET A 347 -0.04 -4.34 6.33
CA MET A 347 -0.31 -5.48 7.21
C MET A 347 -1.02 -6.59 6.43
N PRO A 348 -0.60 -7.85 6.55
CA PRO A 348 -1.40 -8.93 6.02
C PRO A 348 -2.56 -9.20 7.01
N THR A 349 -3.78 -9.24 6.51
CA THR A 349 -4.91 -9.78 7.27
C THR A 349 -4.95 -11.28 7.04
N ASN A 350 -4.78 -12.05 8.10
CA ASN A 350 -4.97 -13.49 8.05
C ASN A 350 -6.48 -13.78 8.06
N SER A 351 -7.17 -13.59 6.92
CA SER A 351 -8.56 -14.02 6.72
C SER A 351 -8.60 -15.49 6.27
N ALA A 352 -7.88 -16.38 6.97
CA ALA A 352 -7.94 -17.81 6.63
C ALA A 352 -9.33 -18.37 6.99
N TYR A 353 -10.24 -18.33 6.02
CA TYR A 353 -11.50 -19.08 6.05
C TYR A 353 -11.19 -20.55 5.77
N GLY A 354 -10.68 -21.27 6.76
CA GLY A 354 -10.47 -22.72 6.66
C GLY A 354 -9.34 -23.23 7.53
N ALA A 355 -9.57 -24.36 8.20
CA ALA A 355 -8.57 -25.08 8.95
C ALA A 355 -7.58 -25.77 7.99
N GLY A 356 -6.47 -25.10 7.66
CA GLY A 356 -5.38 -25.70 6.91
C GLY A 356 -4.09 -24.89 7.00
N SER A 357 -2.95 -25.58 6.99
CA SER A 357 -1.64 -24.95 6.92
C SER A 357 -1.34 -24.64 5.46
N TYR A 358 -1.29 -23.36 5.12
CA TYR A 358 -0.94 -22.91 3.78
C TYR A 358 0.11 -21.81 3.83
N THR A 359 0.90 -21.74 2.75
CA THR A 359 1.85 -20.66 2.52
C THR A 359 1.19 -19.55 1.70
N GLN A 360 1.33 -18.31 2.15
CA GLN A 360 0.96 -17.11 1.40
C GLN A 360 2.21 -16.32 1.04
N ASN A 361 2.27 -15.79 -0.17
CA ASN A 361 3.39 -14.96 -0.63
C ASN A 361 2.91 -13.52 -0.81
N TYR A 362 3.53 -12.59 -0.09
CA TYR A 362 3.30 -11.16 -0.28
C TYR A 362 4.56 -10.51 -0.81
N ILE A 363 4.41 -9.78 -1.91
CA ILE A 363 5.52 -9.17 -2.64
C ILE A 363 5.28 -7.66 -2.67
N ILE A 364 6.28 -6.89 -2.26
CA ILE A 364 6.36 -5.45 -2.49
C ILE A 364 7.39 -5.25 -3.60
N ASP A 365 6.91 -4.91 -4.80
CA ASP A 365 7.75 -4.55 -5.92
C ASP A 365 7.84 -3.02 -6.01
N THR A 366 9.00 -2.51 -5.61
CA THR A 366 9.26 -1.07 -5.59
C THR A 366 9.40 -0.47 -6.99
N ALA A 367 9.58 -1.29 -8.03
CA ALA A 367 10.05 -0.81 -9.34
C ALA A 367 11.24 0.13 -9.13
N SER A 368 11.09 1.44 -9.38
CA SER A 368 12.09 2.46 -9.07
C SER A 368 11.57 3.56 -8.13
N TYR A 369 10.51 3.29 -7.37
CA TYR A 369 9.79 4.26 -6.55
C TYR A 369 10.00 4.07 -5.04
N VAL A 370 9.55 5.05 -4.27
CA VAL A 370 9.58 5.04 -2.80
C VAL A 370 8.23 4.55 -2.25
N PHE A 371 8.27 3.52 -1.43
CA PHE A 371 7.18 3.13 -0.55
C PHE A 371 7.48 3.62 0.87
N ASP A 372 6.85 4.72 1.28
CA ASP A 372 7.08 5.36 2.56
C ASP A 372 6.05 4.91 3.61
N LEU A 373 6.54 4.17 4.61
CA LEU A 373 5.82 3.66 5.78
C LEU A 373 6.16 4.44 7.05
N SER A 374 6.97 5.50 6.96
CA SER A 374 7.57 6.15 8.15
C SER A 374 6.59 6.91 9.03
N ALA A 375 5.40 7.25 8.53
CA ALA A 375 4.34 7.87 9.34
C ALA A 375 3.43 6.85 10.07
N GLY A 376 3.53 5.55 9.76
CA GLY A 376 2.67 4.52 10.34
C GLY A 376 3.12 4.08 11.73
N THR A 377 2.17 3.77 12.62
CA THR A 377 2.45 3.40 14.04
C THR A 377 3.28 2.12 14.20
N ASN A 378 3.30 1.27 13.17
CA ASN A 378 4.01 -0.02 13.19
C ASN A 378 5.41 0.04 12.56
N ASN A 379 5.93 1.23 12.21
CA ASN A 379 7.33 1.49 11.86
C ASN A 379 8.02 0.33 11.10
N GLY A 380 7.51 -0.07 9.93
CA GLY A 380 8.12 -1.10 9.06
C GLY A 380 8.05 -2.54 9.57
N ALA A 381 7.29 -2.82 10.63
CA ALA A 381 6.95 -4.19 11.01
C ALA A 381 6.05 -4.80 9.93
N LEU A 382 6.56 -5.83 9.26
CA LEU A 382 5.81 -6.67 8.31
C LEU A 382 5.31 -7.95 9.00
N ALA A 383 5.07 -7.88 10.31
CA ALA A 383 4.59 -9.01 11.09
C ALA A 383 3.15 -9.34 10.71
N PRO A 384 2.82 -10.61 10.44
CA PRO A 384 1.44 -10.99 10.26
C PRO A 384 0.65 -10.86 11.55
N ALA A 385 -0.58 -10.36 11.45
CA ALA A 385 -1.56 -10.52 12.51
C ALA A 385 -1.97 -12.01 12.53
N ASN A 386 -1.25 -12.83 13.30
CA ASN A 386 -1.60 -14.23 13.48
C ASN A 386 -2.95 -14.30 14.22
N GLN A 387 -4.00 -14.76 13.54
CA GLN A 387 -5.18 -15.22 14.24
C GLN A 387 -4.81 -16.43 15.10
N SER A 388 -5.24 -16.42 16.37
CA SER A 388 -5.00 -17.50 17.31
C SER A 388 -5.49 -18.84 16.75
N GLY A 389 -4.60 -19.84 16.67
CA GLY A 389 -4.95 -21.22 16.32
C GLY A 389 -4.69 -21.67 14.87
N THR A 390 -4.24 -20.79 13.96
CA THR A 390 -3.79 -21.20 12.61
C THR A 390 -2.33 -20.81 12.38
N THR A 391 -1.51 -21.78 11.94
CA THR A 391 -0.13 -21.52 11.51
C THR A 391 -0.12 -21.09 10.05
N THR A 392 -0.64 -19.90 9.73
CA THR A 392 -0.48 -19.34 8.38
C THR A 392 0.99 -18.99 8.16
N LEU A 393 1.62 -19.60 7.17
CA LEU A 393 3.02 -19.36 6.85
C LEU A 393 3.08 -18.21 5.86
N VAL A 394 3.64 -17.06 6.27
CA VAL A 394 3.77 -15.89 5.40
C VAL A 394 5.20 -15.78 4.90
N ASN A 395 5.35 -15.69 3.58
CA ASN A 395 6.58 -15.33 2.90
C ASN A 395 6.48 -13.88 2.44
N TRP A 396 7.45 -13.05 2.84
CA TRP A 396 7.57 -11.68 2.36
C TRP A 396 8.71 -11.56 1.35
N VAL A 397 8.47 -10.82 0.27
CA VAL A 397 9.51 -10.47 -0.70
C VAL A 397 9.46 -8.97 -0.94
N MET A 398 10.59 -8.29 -0.79
CA MET A 398 10.79 -6.93 -1.30
C MET A 398 11.69 -7.02 -2.52
N GLN A 399 11.30 -6.37 -3.63
CA GLN A 399 12.05 -6.42 -4.89
C GLN A 399 12.00 -5.09 -5.65
N GLY A 400 12.77 -5.01 -6.74
CA GLY A 400 12.94 -3.82 -7.57
C GLY A 400 14.27 -3.12 -7.31
N SER A 401 14.31 -1.82 -7.60
CA SER A 401 15.44 -0.90 -7.41
C SER A 401 15.06 0.39 -6.68
N GLY A 402 13.83 0.49 -6.17
CA GLY A 402 13.34 1.62 -5.41
C GLY A 402 13.69 1.55 -3.92
N THR A 403 12.92 2.26 -3.10
CA THR A 403 13.15 2.36 -1.65
C THR A 403 11.90 1.93 -0.88
N VAL A 404 12.07 1.11 0.14
CA VAL A 404 11.08 0.94 1.21
C VAL A 404 11.60 1.71 2.42
N LYS A 405 10.85 2.73 2.85
CA LYS A 405 11.23 3.61 3.96
C LYS A 405 10.30 3.37 5.15
N ALA A 406 10.85 3.31 6.36
CA ALA A 406 10.07 3.14 7.59
C ALA A 406 10.80 3.75 8.80
N GLY A 407 10.11 3.91 9.93
CA GLY A 407 10.77 4.30 11.18
C GLY A 407 11.79 3.26 11.65
N SER A 408 11.43 1.99 11.58
CA SER A 408 12.31 0.86 11.86
C SER A 408 12.03 -0.26 10.87
N PHE A 409 12.78 -1.36 10.92
CA PHE A 409 12.40 -2.60 10.25
C PHE A 409 12.46 -3.73 11.25
N ASP A 410 11.37 -4.47 11.41
CA ASP A 410 11.38 -5.71 12.18
C ASP A 410 10.77 -6.83 11.34
N ILE A 411 11.65 -7.69 10.83
CA ILE A 411 11.29 -8.89 10.07
C ILE A 411 11.57 -10.18 10.85
N SER A 412 11.83 -10.07 12.16
CA SER A 412 12.19 -11.19 13.03
C SER A 412 11.05 -12.20 13.23
N ASN A 413 9.80 -11.75 13.14
CA ASN A 413 8.62 -12.59 13.29
C ASN A 413 8.16 -13.26 11.99
N ILE A 414 8.96 -13.17 10.92
CA ILE A 414 8.63 -13.69 9.60
C ILE A 414 9.44 -14.97 9.36
N ARG A 415 8.77 -16.03 8.92
CA ARG A 415 9.41 -17.32 8.62
C ARG A 415 10.39 -17.21 7.45
N SER A 416 9.95 -16.58 6.36
CA SER A 416 10.80 -16.30 5.20
C SER A 416 10.57 -14.88 4.70
N SER A 417 11.64 -14.11 4.67
CA SER A 417 11.64 -12.74 4.16
C SER A 417 12.82 -12.59 3.21
N SER A 418 12.57 -12.26 1.94
CA SER A 418 13.63 -12.01 0.97
C SER A 418 13.66 -10.53 0.56
N ILE A 419 14.86 -9.98 0.45
CA ILE A 419 15.10 -8.66 -0.16
C ILE A 419 15.90 -8.94 -1.42
N LEU A 420 15.28 -8.76 -2.58
CA LEU A 420 15.82 -9.09 -3.89
C LEU A 420 16.11 -7.81 -4.68
N GLY A 421 16.97 -7.92 -5.69
CA GLY A 421 17.33 -6.77 -6.53
C GLY A 421 18.10 -5.69 -5.76
N SER A 422 17.98 -4.45 -6.21
CA SER A 422 18.72 -3.30 -5.68
C SER A 422 17.87 -2.42 -4.75
N VAL A 423 16.93 -3.03 -4.03
CA VAL A 423 16.05 -2.32 -3.10
C VAL A 423 16.87 -1.64 -2.00
N THR A 424 16.51 -0.40 -1.70
CA THR A 424 16.98 0.31 -0.50
C THR A 424 15.97 0.16 0.63
N ILE A 425 16.40 -0.38 1.76
CA ILE A 425 15.64 -0.45 3.01
C ILE A 425 16.09 0.73 3.88
N GLN A 426 15.29 1.79 3.93
CA GLN A 426 15.63 3.04 4.59
C GLN A 426 14.97 3.17 5.96
N ALA A 427 15.74 3.00 7.03
CA ALA A 427 15.30 3.26 8.40
C ALA A 427 15.48 4.74 8.76
N ALA A 428 14.40 5.39 9.21
CA ALA A 428 14.32 6.83 9.50
C ALA A 428 13.91 7.13 10.97
N GLY A 429 13.95 6.13 11.84
CA GLY A 429 13.55 6.23 13.24
C GLY A 429 14.53 6.97 14.13
N GLY A 430 14.05 7.40 15.29
CA GLY A 430 14.82 8.15 16.27
C GLY A 430 15.56 7.28 17.28
N ASN A 431 15.78 7.84 18.47
CA ASN A 431 16.46 7.18 19.59
C ASN A 431 15.89 5.80 19.91
N GLY A 432 16.77 4.80 20.06
CA GLY A 432 16.42 3.46 20.55
C GLY A 432 15.56 2.60 19.61
N THR A 433 15.32 3.03 18.36
CA THR A 433 14.60 2.20 17.40
C THR A 433 15.41 0.98 17.00
N ALA A 434 14.80 -0.20 17.08
CA ALA A 434 15.45 -1.46 16.72
C ALA A 434 15.18 -1.83 15.26
N ASN A 435 16.24 -2.09 14.50
CA ASN A 435 16.16 -2.64 13.15
C ASN A 435 16.63 -4.08 13.19
N ASN A 436 15.71 -5.01 12.98
CA ASN A 436 15.98 -6.43 12.89
C ASN A 436 15.73 -6.92 11.47
N LEU A 437 16.81 -7.09 10.72
CA LEU A 437 16.81 -7.74 9.41
C LEU A 437 17.05 -9.25 9.49
N GLY A 438 17.14 -9.80 10.71
CA GLY A 438 17.13 -11.22 10.93
C GLY A 438 15.74 -11.80 10.68
N ASN A 439 15.69 -13.02 10.17
CA ASN A 439 14.46 -13.81 10.24
C ASN A 439 14.39 -14.51 11.62
N LEU A 440 13.28 -15.20 11.90
CA LEU A 440 13.05 -15.90 13.18
C LEU A 440 14.23 -16.80 13.57
N SER A 441 15.16 -16.26 14.34
CA SER A 441 16.08 -17.03 15.16
C SER A 441 15.26 -17.48 16.35
N VAL A 442 15.00 -18.79 16.44
CA VAL A 442 14.03 -19.39 17.34
C VAL A 442 14.47 -19.19 18.81
N GLY A 443 14.12 -18.05 19.37
CA GLY A 443 14.28 -17.74 20.79
C GLY A 443 13.17 -18.40 21.60
N GLY A 444 13.43 -19.59 22.14
CA GLY A 444 12.73 -20.12 23.33
C GLY A 444 11.54 -21.06 23.13
N SER A 445 11.08 -21.34 21.92
CA SER A 445 10.09 -22.39 21.65
C SER A 445 10.72 -23.45 20.76
N THR A 446 10.77 -24.70 21.21
CA THR A 446 11.29 -25.89 20.48
C THR A 446 11.28 -25.70 18.98
N ALA A 447 12.47 -25.54 18.39
CA ALA A 447 12.67 -25.36 16.97
C ALA A 447 11.90 -26.43 16.19
N VAL A 448 10.92 -25.99 15.38
CA VAL A 448 10.52 -26.78 14.22
C VAL A 448 11.73 -26.72 13.28
N ALA A 449 12.44 -27.84 13.17
CA ALA A 449 13.57 -27.99 12.25
C ALA A 449 13.12 -27.63 10.82
N GLY A 450 13.58 -26.46 10.37
CA GLY A 450 13.27 -25.87 9.07
C GLY A 450 13.91 -24.49 9.04
N THR A 451 15.15 -24.44 8.57
CA THR A 451 15.95 -23.22 8.37
C THR A 451 15.09 -22.09 7.80
N ALA A 452 15.12 -20.92 8.42
CA ALA A 452 14.49 -19.74 7.85
C ALA A 452 15.23 -19.36 6.54
N THR A 453 14.53 -19.39 5.40
CA THR A 453 15.11 -19.55 4.04
C THR A 453 15.26 -18.26 3.22
N GLY A 454 14.95 -17.09 3.79
CA GLY A 454 14.95 -15.83 3.03
C GLY A 454 16.36 -15.31 2.72
N THR A 455 16.56 -14.71 1.55
CA THR A 455 17.84 -14.13 1.10
C THR A 455 17.82 -12.59 1.17
N ILE A 456 18.97 -11.97 1.45
CA ILE A 456 19.15 -10.52 1.24
C ILE A 456 20.17 -10.37 0.11
N SER A 457 19.77 -9.70 -0.97
CA SER A 457 20.62 -9.50 -2.13
C SER A 457 21.84 -8.66 -1.79
N ALA A 458 23.01 -9.05 -2.28
CA ALA A 458 24.24 -8.27 -2.17
C ALA A 458 24.11 -6.86 -2.80
N THR A 459 23.20 -6.70 -3.76
CA THR A 459 22.93 -5.41 -4.43
C THR A 459 21.91 -4.52 -3.70
N SER A 460 21.25 -5.04 -2.67
CA SER A 460 20.35 -4.23 -1.84
C SER A 460 21.14 -3.31 -0.91
N THR A 461 20.50 -2.31 -0.30
CA THR A 461 21.14 -1.42 0.68
C THR A 461 20.28 -1.29 1.92
N PHE A 462 20.85 -1.48 3.11
CA PHE A 462 20.27 -0.95 4.33
C PHE A 462 20.80 0.46 4.57
N LEU A 463 19.90 1.44 4.57
CA LEU A 463 20.22 2.85 4.78
C LEU A 463 19.64 3.30 6.13
N TYR A 464 20.49 3.74 7.05
CA TYR A 464 20.06 4.47 8.24
C TYR A 464 20.15 5.98 8.00
N SER A 465 19.02 6.66 8.18
CA SER A 465 18.83 8.10 7.94
C SER A 465 18.03 8.77 9.07
N GLY A 466 17.98 8.09 10.22
CA GLY A 466 17.22 8.51 11.39
C GLY A 466 17.87 9.64 12.18
N SER A 467 17.35 9.87 13.38
CA SER A 467 17.76 10.96 14.27
C SER A 467 18.28 10.49 15.63
N ALA A 468 18.64 9.21 15.75
CA ALA A 468 19.18 8.69 17.00
C ALA A 468 20.49 9.38 17.40
N THR A 469 20.72 9.51 18.70
CA THR A 469 21.91 10.10 19.32
C THR A 469 22.87 9.01 19.79
N ALA A 470 24.15 9.34 20.00
CA ALA A 470 25.14 8.36 20.47
C ALA A 470 24.72 7.66 21.78
N SER A 471 24.13 8.40 22.72
CA SER A 471 23.64 7.86 24.00
C SER A 471 22.43 6.95 23.89
N SER A 472 21.73 6.96 22.76
CA SER A 472 20.53 6.15 22.52
C SER A 472 20.46 5.75 21.05
N ALA A 473 21.53 5.15 20.54
CA ALA A 473 21.66 4.76 19.14
C ALA A 473 20.50 3.86 18.71
N ALA A 474 20.09 3.98 17.44
CA ALA A 474 19.27 2.95 16.82
C ALA A 474 20.11 1.67 16.68
N THR A 475 19.49 0.50 16.71
CA THR A 475 20.21 -0.76 16.58
C THR A 475 19.97 -1.41 15.22
N LEU A 476 20.96 -2.14 14.70
CA LEU A 476 20.82 -3.07 13.59
C LEU A 476 21.28 -4.47 14.03
N VAL A 477 20.42 -5.46 13.82
CA VAL A 477 20.76 -6.88 13.92
C VAL A 477 20.33 -7.63 12.67
N SER A 478 21.10 -8.65 12.29
CA SER A 478 20.84 -9.58 11.19
C SER A 478 21.61 -10.87 11.40
N ASN A 479 20.91 -12.01 11.35
CA ASN A 479 21.53 -13.34 11.31
C ASN A 479 21.92 -13.78 9.89
N ARG A 480 21.89 -12.86 8.92
CA ARG A 480 22.19 -13.08 7.49
C ARG A 480 23.16 -12.02 7.00
N THR A 481 23.91 -12.35 5.96
CA THR A 481 24.64 -11.36 5.18
C THR A 481 23.64 -10.36 4.58
N ILE A 482 23.77 -9.09 4.91
CA ILE A 482 22.94 -8.01 4.33
C ILE A 482 23.52 -7.57 2.98
N GLY A 483 22.86 -6.65 2.28
CA GLY A 483 23.43 -6.00 1.10
C GLY A 483 24.57 -5.04 1.46
N ALA A 484 24.53 -3.81 0.95
CA ALA A 484 25.36 -2.71 1.44
C ALA A 484 24.79 -2.13 2.75
N LEU A 485 25.64 -1.46 3.52
CA LEU A 485 25.28 -0.68 4.71
C LEU A 485 25.61 0.79 4.46
N ALA A 486 24.64 1.68 4.65
CA ALA A 486 24.85 3.12 4.57
C ALA A 486 24.30 3.82 5.83
N VAL A 487 25.09 4.75 6.39
CA VAL A 487 24.68 5.63 7.49
C VAL A 487 24.82 7.07 7.03
N GLN A 488 23.70 7.78 6.93
CA GLN A 488 23.63 9.17 6.46
C GLN A 488 23.25 10.16 7.55
N ASN A 489 22.61 9.73 8.63
CA ASN A 489 22.24 10.59 9.76
C ASN A 489 22.01 9.74 11.01
N GLY A 490 22.06 10.38 12.18
CA GLY A 490 21.88 9.74 13.49
C GLY A 490 22.95 8.69 13.81
N PHE A 491 22.85 8.07 14.97
CA PHE A 491 23.75 7.00 15.42
C PHE A 491 23.13 5.62 15.25
N LEU A 492 23.84 4.72 14.56
CA LEU A 492 23.51 3.31 14.41
C LEU A 492 24.52 2.45 15.17
N ASN A 493 24.04 1.58 16.04
CA ASN A 493 24.81 0.53 16.69
C ASN A 493 24.54 -0.82 16.02
N ILE A 494 25.58 -1.50 15.54
CA ILE A 494 25.48 -2.89 15.10
C ILE A 494 25.39 -3.77 16.34
N ALA A 495 24.17 -4.08 16.80
CA ALA A 495 23.94 -4.72 18.10
C ALA A 495 24.15 -6.24 18.08
N GLN A 496 25.27 -6.67 17.50
CA GLN A 496 25.73 -8.06 17.45
C GLN A 496 27.24 -8.13 17.25
N ALA A 497 27.86 -9.22 17.69
CA ALA A 497 29.31 -9.41 17.64
C ALA A 497 29.90 -9.37 16.23
N ALA A 498 29.17 -9.87 15.22
CA ALA A 498 29.65 -9.88 13.84
C ALA A 498 28.49 -9.64 12.87
N LEU A 499 28.64 -8.68 11.97
CA LEU A 499 27.74 -8.43 10.84
C LEU A 499 28.49 -8.67 9.53
N SER A 500 27.90 -9.43 8.62
CA SER A 500 28.43 -9.63 7.27
C SER A 500 27.65 -8.79 6.24
N THR A 501 28.35 -8.14 5.32
CA THR A 501 27.75 -7.38 4.21
C THR A 501 28.17 -7.98 2.86
N GLY A 502 27.22 -8.10 1.94
CA GLY A 502 27.44 -8.49 0.55
C GLY A 502 27.87 -7.32 -0.33
N GLY A 503 27.53 -6.10 0.10
CA GLY A 503 27.94 -4.84 -0.52
C GLY A 503 28.91 -4.04 0.36
N GLY A 504 29.27 -2.84 -0.10
CA GLY A 504 30.13 -1.91 0.65
C GLY A 504 29.48 -1.31 1.89
N VAL A 505 30.28 -0.59 2.68
CA VAL A 505 29.86 0.16 3.86
C VAL A 505 30.17 1.63 3.64
N THR A 506 29.19 2.51 3.84
CA THR A 506 29.36 3.96 3.71
C THR A 506 28.89 4.71 4.96
N LEU A 507 29.74 5.58 5.49
CA LEU A 507 29.41 6.53 6.56
C LEU A 507 29.64 7.95 6.04
N SER A 508 28.55 8.64 5.71
CA SER A 508 28.63 10.02 5.18
C SER A 508 28.40 11.09 6.23
N SER A 509 27.60 10.79 7.26
CA SER A 509 27.31 11.64 8.42
C SER A 509 26.71 10.76 9.54
N GLY A 510 26.35 11.35 10.69
CA GLY A 510 25.84 10.62 11.85
C GLY A 510 26.93 9.85 12.59
N GLY A 511 26.64 8.63 13.05
CA GLY A 511 27.63 7.76 13.65
C GLY A 511 27.33 6.27 13.53
N LEU A 512 28.39 5.47 13.56
CA LEU A 512 28.37 4.02 13.50
C LEU A 512 29.17 3.45 14.68
N GLN A 513 28.54 2.59 15.46
CA GLN A 513 29.14 1.86 16.59
C GLN A 513 29.05 0.35 16.34
N LEU A 514 30.05 -0.41 16.77
CA LEU A 514 30.08 -1.86 16.62
C LEU A 514 29.84 -2.53 17.98
N ASN A 515 28.77 -3.32 18.10
CA ASN A 515 28.46 -4.18 19.25
C ASN A 515 28.37 -3.51 20.64
N GLY A 516 28.09 -2.21 20.70
CA GLY A 516 27.97 -1.49 21.97
C GLY A 516 29.30 -1.02 22.55
N VAL A 517 29.34 -0.68 23.84
CA VAL A 517 30.55 -0.18 24.52
C VAL A 517 31.14 -1.30 25.35
N GLY A 518 32.46 -1.48 25.28
CA GLY A 518 33.22 -2.51 25.97
C GLY A 518 33.07 -3.92 25.41
N THR A 519 32.52 -4.10 24.20
CA THR A 519 32.31 -5.42 23.60
C THR A 519 32.77 -5.41 22.14
N ALA A 520 33.68 -6.33 21.78
CA ALA A 520 34.21 -6.41 20.42
C ALA A 520 33.09 -6.66 19.40
N GLY A 521 33.05 -5.84 18.36
CA GLY A 521 32.18 -5.92 17.22
C GLY A 521 32.97 -5.99 15.92
N THR A 522 32.41 -6.66 14.92
CA THR A 522 33.04 -6.77 13.59
C THR A 522 32.03 -6.52 12.48
N ILE A 523 32.42 -5.74 11.48
CA ILE A 523 31.75 -5.73 10.18
C ILE A 523 32.66 -6.38 9.15
N THR A 524 32.17 -7.41 8.46
CA THR A 524 32.90 -8.12 7.41
C THR A 524 32.27 -7.87 6.05
N LEU A 525 33.02 -7.21 5.17
CA LEU A 525 32.63 -6.92 3.80
C LEU A 525 33.00 -8.07 2.86
N ALA A 526 32.14 -8.36 1.88
CA ALA A 526 32.45 -9.29 0.82
C ALA A 526 33.66 -8.85 -0.03
N SER A 527 34.29 -9.80 -0.73
CA SER A 527 35.46 -9.52 -1.58
C SER A 527 35.15 -8.46 -2.64
N GLY A 528 36.08 -7.52 -2.82
CA GLY A 528 35.96 -6.41 -3.77
C GLY A 528 35.03 -5.27 -3.33
N GLN A 529 34.44 -5.33 -2.13
CA GLN A 529 33.61 -4.26 -1.58
C GLN A 529 34.43 -3.25 -0.79
N ASN A 530 33.99 -1.99 -0.80
CA ASN A 530 34.74 -0.90 -0.19
C ASN A 530 34.10 -0.43 1.13
N PHE A 531 34.95 0.07 2.02
CA PHE A 531 34.54 0.92 3.13
C PHE A 531 34.81 2.39 2.78
N THR A 532 33.81 3.25 2.90
CA THR A 532 33.94 4.68 2.61
C THR A 532 33.41 5.52 3.76
N MET A 533 34.24 6.42 4.29
CA MET A 533 33.85 7.40 5.31
C MET A 533 34.18 8.81 4.81
N THR A 534 33.15 9.61 4.56
CA THR A 534 33.31 11.01 4.14
C THR A 534 32.98 12.01 5.25
N GLY A 535 32.44 11.53 6.38
CA GLY A 535 32.02 12.33 7.53
C GLY A 535 31.50 11.44 8.65
N GLY A 536 30.83 12.05 9.64
CA GLY A 536 30.23 11.34 10.78
C GLY A 536 31.26 10.85 11.83
N THR A 537 30.80 9.97 12.71
CA THR A 537 31.61 9.38 13.80
C THR A 537 31.64 7.85 13.70
N LEU A 538 32.83 7.27 13.56
CA LEU A 538 33.02 5.83 13.73
C LEU A 538 33.51 5.59 15.17
N ALA A 539 32.74 4.86 15.96
CA ALA A 539 33.07 4.55 17.35
C ALA A 539 33.66 3.14 17.45
N PHE A 540 34.85 3.02 18.06
CA PHE A 540 35.53 1.75 18.30
C PHE A 540 35.95 1.56 19.75
N ASP A 541 35.72 0.36 20.26
CA ASP A 541 36.38 -0.16 21.44
C ASP A 541 37.79 -0.69 21.09
N ILE A 542 38.79 -0.36 21.92
CA ILE A 542 40.17 -0.86 21.79
C ILE A 542 40.71 -1.36 23.14
N GLY A 543 41.59 -2.36 23.10
CA GLY A 543 42.08 -3.09 24.27
C GLY A 543 42.08 -4.59 24.00
N THR A 544 41.65 -5.41 24.96
CA THR A 544 41.47 -6.86 24.77
C THR A 544 40.25 -7.19 23.91
N ALA A 545 39.20 -6.38 24.02
CA ALA A 545 38.08 -6.37 23.09
C ALA A 545 38.35 -5.26 22.08
N GLN A 546 38.36 -5.60 20.80
CA GLN A 546 38.69 -4.67 19.74
C GLN A 546 37.67 -4.74 18.62
N ASP A 547 37.17 -3.58 18.23
CA ASP A 547 36.30 -3.43 17.07
C ASP A 547 37.09 -3.45 15.77
N GLN A 548 36.51 -4.07 14.73
CA GLN A 548 37.16 -4.22 13.43
C GLN A 548 36.21 -4.07 12.24
N VAL A 549 36.73 -3.50 11.16
CA VAL A 549 36.14 -3.57 9.83
C VAL A 549 37.05 -4.44 8.95
N LEU A 550 36.50 -5.55 8.47
CA LEU A 550 37.22 -6.55 7.70
C LEU A 550 36.74 -6.56 6.25
N SER A 551 37.65 -6.83 5.32
CA SER A 551 37.31 -7.21 3.94
C SER A 551 37.73 -8.66 3.68
N LEU A 552 36.89 -9.44 3.02
CA LEU A 552 37.20 -10.82 2.60
C LEU A 552 38.08 -10.88 1.33
N GLY A 553 38.60 -9.75 0.84
CA GLY A 553 39.44 -9.72 -0.35
C GLY A 553 39.72 -8.31 -0.88
N SER A 554 39.76 -8.14 -2.20
CA SER A 554 40.43 -7.03 -2.89
C SER A 554 39.80 -5.63 -2.80
N GLY A 555 38.99 -5.36 -1.78
CA GLY A 555 38.39 -4.06 -1.53
C GLY A 555 39.40 -3.00 -1.08
N THR A 556 38.91 -1.77 -0.92
CA THR A 556 39.67 -0.64 -0.39
C THR A 556 38.93 0.03 0.77
N PHE A 557 39.65 0.67 1.68
CA PHE A 557 39.04 1.59 2.64
C PHE A 557 39.46 3.04 2.34
N THR A 558 38.49 3.95 2.32
CA THR A 558 38.73 5.38 2.05
C THR A 558 38.09 6.21 3.14
N ILE A 559 38.90 6.97 3.87
CA ILE A 559 38.47 7.92 4.89
C ILE A 559 38.93 9.31 4.43
N SER A 560 37.99 10.19 4.13
CA SER A 560 38.27 11.56 3.67
C SER A 560 37.75 12.64 4.63
N GLY A 561 37.15 12.25 5.75
CA GLY A 561 36.63 13.15 6.77
C GLY A 561 36.03 12.40 7.97
N GLY A 562 35.58 13.17 8.97
CA GLY A 562 34.84 12.68 10.13
C GLY A 562 35.70 12.45 11.39
N THR A 563 35.14 11.70 12.35
CA THR A 563 35.74 11.44 13.66
C THR A 563 35.84 9.94 13.92
N LEU A 564 37.01 9.47 14.32
CA LEU A 564 37.20 8.17 14.98
C LEU A 564 37.13 8.40 16.49
N SER A 565 36.10 7.87 17.14
CA SER A 565 35.90 7.96 18.59
C SER A 565 36.35 6.67 19.25
N LEU A 566 37.31 6.74 20.16
CA LEU A 566 37.86 5.57 20.84
C LEU A 566 37.24 5.40 22.23
N THR A 567 36.88 4.17 22.58
CA THR A 567 36.66 3.74 23.96
C THR A 567 37.87 2.91 24.39
N LEU A 568 38.59 3.38 25.41
CA LEU A 568 39.73 2.65 25.97
C LEU A 568 39.23 1.57 26.93
N GLY A 569 39.24 0.32 26.49
CA GLY A 569 38.83 -0.85 27.25
C GLY A 569 39.93 -1.45 28.11
N THR A 570 39.64 -2.58 28.75
CA THR A 570 40.61 -3.34 29.53
C THR A 570 41.79 -3.80 28.66
N GLY A 571 43.01 -3.76 29.21
CA GLY A 571 44.22 -4.16 28.49
C GLY A 571 44.61 -3.25 27.32
N TYR A 572 44.03 -2.05 27.26
CA TYR A 572 44.54 -0.99 26.41
C TYR A 572 45.94 -0.53 26.86
N ASP A 573 46.81 -0.23 25.90
CA ASP A 573 48.20 0.21 26.08
C ASP A 573 48.62 1.14 24.92
N TYR A 574 49.12 2.33 25.25
CA TYR A 574 49.63 3.30 24.27
C TYR A 574 50.84 2.78 23.48
N ALA A 575 51.58 1.79 23.98
CA ALA A 575 52.68 1.17 23.25
C ALA A 575 52.21 0.13 22.22
N SER A 576 50.94 -0.29 22.28
CA SER A 576 50.38 -1.29 21.38
C SER A 576 49.83 -0.67 20.09
N ALA A 577 49.81 -1.48 19.03
CA ALA A 577 49.20 -1.14 17.75
C ALA A 577 47.88 -1.91 17.58
N TYR A 578 46.84 -1.24 17.11
CA TYR A 578 45.50 -1.79 16.98
C TYR A 578 45.07 -1.86 15.52
N THR A 579 44.89 -3.07 14.98
CA THR A 579 44.43 -3.26 13.59
C THR A 579 42.92 -3.06 13.49
N LEU A 580 42.49 -1.86 13.11
CA LEU A 580 41.08 -1.48 13.01
C LEU A 580 40.45 -1.84 11.66
N PHE A 581 41.24 -1.76 10.59
CA PHE A 581 40.84 -2.18 9.25
C PHE A 581 41.78 -3.28 8.77
N SER A 582 41.24 -4.39 8.27
CA SER A 582 42.03 -5.54 7.82
C SER A 582 41.44 -6.21 6.58
N GLY A 583 42.30 -6.89 5.81
CA GLY A 583 41.89 -7.63 4.60
C GLY A 583 41.63 -6.75 3.37
N PHE A 584 41.90 -5.44 3.43
CA PHE A 584 41.83 -4.54 2.28
C PHE A 584 43.14 -4.55 1.47
N THR A 585 43.07 -4.39 0.14
CA THR A 585 44.27 -4.29 -0.72
C THR A 585 44.99 -2.96 -0.55
N SER A 586 44.23 -1.89 -0.29
CA SER A 586 44.76 -0.55 -0.07
C SER A 586 43.82 0.28 0.81
N GLY A 587 44.39 1.34 1.38
CA GLY A 587 43.66 2.30 2.20
C GLY A 587 44.11 3.72 1.96
N SER A 588 43.24 4.68 2.26
CA SER A 588 43.59 6.10 2.32
C SER A 588 42.88 6.77 3.50
N VAL A 589 43.61 7.64 4.20
CA VAL A 589 43.11 8.40 5.35
C VAL A 589 43.52 9.85 5.19
N SER A 590 42.53 10.74 5.14
CA SER A 590 42.70 12.19 5.16
C SER A 590 41.53 12.83 5.89
N GLY A 591 41.74 14.00 6.49
CA GLY A 591 40.67 14.75 7.15
C GLY A 591 40.04 14.07 8.38
N LEU A 592 40.64 13.02 8.92
CA LEU A 592 40.14 12.27 10.07
C LEU A 592 40.58 12.93 11.39
N ALA A 593 39.63 13.25 12.26
CA ALA A 593 39.89 13.53 13.67
C ALA A 593 39.86 12.23 14.48
N ILE A 594 40.73 12.09 15.48
CA ILE A 594 40.71 10.96 16.42
C ILE A 594 40.48 11.53 17.83
N THR A 595 39.59 10.90 18.60
CA THR A 595 39.19 11.34 19.95
C THR A 595 39.05 10.14 20.89
N GLY A 596 38.87 10.40 22.20
CA GLY A 596 38.69 9.33 23.19
C GLY A 596 40.00 8.71 23.68
N TYR A 597 41.11 9.43 23.56
CA TYR A 597 42.41 9.06 24.10
C TYR A 597 43.05 10.26 24.83
N ASP A 598 44.18 10.04 25.49
CA ASP A 598 44.96 11.09 26.12
C ASP A 598 45.66 11.96 25.05
N THR A 599 45.01 13.07 24.72
CA THR A 599 45.51 14.03 23.73
C THR A 599 46.57 14.98 24.29
N ALA A 600 46.86 14.95 25.60
CA ALA A 600 47.89 15.78 26.20
C ALA A 600 49.28 15.16 25.97
N ASP A 601 49.37 13.85 26.17
CA ASP A 601 50.65 13.14 26.15
C ASP A 601 50.88 12.33 24.85
N TYR A 602 49.83 12.05 24.07
CA TYR A 602 49.91 11.22 22.87
C TYR A 602 49.29 11.86 21.64
N LEU A 603 49.74 11.41 20.48
CA LEU A 603 49.15 11.66 19.17
C LEU A 603 48.72 10.34 18.56
N ALA A 604 47.42 10.18 18.32
CA ALA A 604 46.89 9.02 17.61
C ALA A 604 46.97 9.20 16.10
N THR A 605 47.39 8.16 15.36
CA THR A 605 47.40 8.15 13.88
C THR A 605 46.85 6.83 13.35
N LEU A 606 45.99 6.90 12.33
CA LEU A 606 45.53 5.72 11.58
C LEU A 606 46.27 5.64 10.24
N SER A 607 46.98 4.54 10.00
CA SER A 607 47.72 4.33 8.75
C SER A 607 46.82 3.93 7.57
N SER A 608 47.35 4.02 6.35
CA SER A 608 46.72 3.46 5.13
C SER A 608 46.69 1.92 5.10
N SER A 609 47.36 1.24 6.05
CA SER A 609 47.23 -0.20 6.27
C SER A 609 46.16 -0.56 7.30
N GLY A 610 45.46 0.42 7.87
CA GLY A 610 44.36 0.19 8.81
C GLY A 610 44.78 0.00 10.27
N VAL A 611 46.03 0.35 10.61
CA VAL A 611 46.59 0.19 11.95
C VAL A 611 46.59 1.53 12.68
N LEU A 612 45.96 1.58 13.85
CA LEU A 612 46.00 2.69 14.79
C LEU A 612 47.25 2.56 15.68
N THR A 613 48.02 3.63 15.76
CA THR A 613 49.17 3.75 16.68
C THR A 613 49.12 5.05 17.46
N PHE A 614 49.80 5.07 18.59
CA PHE A 614 49.99 6.26 19.41
C PHE A 614 51.49 6.58 19.47
N SER A 615 51.84 7.85 19.31
CA SER A 615 53.19 8.35 19.57
C SER A 615 53.15 9.37 20.68
N ALA A 616 54.11 9.32 21.60
CA ALA A 616 54.22 10.36 22.62
C ALA A 616 54.42 11.72 21.93
N ILE A 617 53.62 12.71 22.32
CA ILE A 617 53.91 14.10 21.96
C ILE A 617 55.18 14.43 22.72
N ALA A 618 56.23 14.83 22.01
CA ALA A 618 57.43 15.31 22.66
C ALA A 618 57.05 16.54 23.49
N VAL A 619 56.85 16.34 24.80
CA VAL A 619 56.77 17.43 25.75
C VAL A 619 58.10 18.16 25.60
N PRO A 620 58.12 19.45 25.21
CA PRO A 620 59.36 20.19 25.15
C PRO A 620 60.00 20.08 26.53
N GLU A 621 61.11 19.34 26.62
CA GLU A 621 61.92 19.39 27.82
C GLU A 621 62.17 20.87 28.09
N PRO A 622 62.00 21.36 29.33
CA PRO A 622 62.27 22.76 29.63
C PRO A 622 63.65 23.06 29.08
N GLY A 623 63.70 23.91 28.04
CA GLY A 623 64.90 24.07 27.25
C GLY A 623 66.09 24.39 28.14
N PRO A 624 67.33 24.10 27.75
CA PRO A 624 68.52 24.30 28.59
C PRO A 624 68.58 25.70 29.22
N LEU A 625 68.01 26.70 28.55
CA LEU A 625 67.82 28.09 29.00
C LEU A 625 66.94 28.22 30.27
N TRP A 626 65.84 27.47 30.40
CA TRP A 626 65.02 27.45 31.62
C TRP A 626 65.77 26.81 32.78
N LEU A 627 66.49 25.72 32.54
CA LEU A 627 67.37 25.11 33.55
C LEU A 627 68.53 26.05 33.93
N LEU A 628 69.07 26.82 32.97
CA LEU A 628 70.09 27.85 33.21
C LEU A 628 69.53 29.02 34.02
N LEU A 629 68.30 29.46 33.75
CA LEU A 629 67.64 30.53 34.50
C LEU A 629 67.27 30.08 35.92
N LEU A 630 66.83 28.83 36.11
CA LEU A 630 66.61 28.22 37.42
C LEU A 630 67.94 28.06 38.19
N GLY A 631 68.99 27.59 37.51
CA GLY A 631 70.33 27.49 38.09
C GLY A 631 70.91 28.86 38.48
N ALA A 632 70.77 29.87 37.63
CA ALA A 632 71.21 31.23 37.88
C ALA A 632 70.44 31.88 39.03
N SER A 633 69.12 31.65 39.13
CA SER A 633 68.31 32.19 40.24
C SER A 633 68.65 31.52 41.57
N VAL A 634 68.89 30.20 41.61
CA VAL A 634 69.41 29.52 42.81
C VAL A 634 70.79 30.04 43.21
N LEU A 635 71.71 30.23 42.25
CA LEU A 635 73.04 30.82 42.49
C LEU A 635 72.93 32.26 42.98
N SER A 636 71.99 33.06 42.45
CA SER A 636 71.74 34.44 42.87
C SER A 636 71.26 34.52 44.32
N VAL A 637 70.33 33.62 44.71
CA VAL A 637 69.84 33.53 46.10
C VAL A 637 70.94 33.04 47.04
N ALA A 638 71.74 32.06 46.62
CA ALA A 638 72.87 31.56 47.41
C ALA A 638 73.95 32.64 47.59
N ALA A 639 74.27 33.41 46.54
CA ALA A 639 75.20 34.53 46.60
C ALA A 639 74.68 35.64 47.54
N ARG A 640 73.38 35.98 47.46
CA ARG A 640 72.75 36.97 48.35
C ARG A 640 72.77 36.52 49.81
N ARG A 641 72.55 35.23 50.10
CA ARG A 641 72.67 34.67 51.46
C ARG A 641 74.09 34.70 52.01
N ARG A 642 75.11 34.50 51.18
CA ARG A 642 76.53 34.62 51.60
C ARG A 642 76.91 36.06 51.94
N GLN A 643 76.38 37.04 51.22
CA GLN A 643 76.63 38.46 51.52
C GLN A 643 75.99 38.92 52.85
N THR A 644 74.86 38.34 53.26
CA THR A 644 74.22 38.66 54.55
C THR A 644 74.88 38.04 55.79
N CYS A 645 75.84 37.11 55.64
CA CYS A 645 76.60 36.54 56.76
C CYS A 645 78.02 37.13 56.89
N GLN A 646 78.40 38.11 56.05
CA GLN A 646 79.68 38.84 56.12
C GLN A 646 79.51 40.30 56.57
N ALA A 647 78.32 40.67 57.05
CA ALA A 647 78.06 41.83 57.89
C ALA A 647 77.62 41.30 59.26
#